data_AF-A0A1Z9S7S2-F1
#
_entry.id   AF-A0A1Z9S7S2-F1
#
_cell.length_a   1.000
_cell.length_b   1.000
_cell.length_c   1.000
_cell.angle_alpha   90.00
_cell.angle_beta   90.00
_cell.angle_gamma   90.00
#
_symmetry.space_group_name_H-M   'P 1'
#
loop_
_entity.id
_entity.type
_entity.pdbx_description
1 polymer ?
#
loop_
_entity_poly.entity_id
_entity_poly.type
_entity_poly.pdbx_seq_one_letter_code
_entity_poly.pdbx_strand_id
1 'polypeptide(L)'
;MRFLNTLFNRSTNTNDRSVNKRSKTLSLEHLEQRIALDASGIRPQLEPVCEVYIDKSLVGVDPVVFGKSELVGQDTKSFVITGVVAGSTVEKWDAAADQWHDVSTPPTTSNPRQLLQLLQNRIIQKDDQIRWLPKSTDGVTQKAFEIVGWDDGSPSVAPDPALLPGAVENLKAYSDADGELTVSWSQTASAAPTAHYIVSTDNGISQEITVTDSTTIELADLQSGDYTLTVSASNTHGEGDSSTASQSLLTFSDLVQDFQDSSLETGNPDFIRYGAHTPEGANAIDLYRIAVDVMKGLPSDNPYSWDVQAGIHGTFWTTLSSLKQGMIDEGFMTTAEADEAFSDWKVVLNNCNHWVKLWAQAQGVDPTIPTQNFSVVFIAWHRLYIAAFEKVIRQVLINEKTDNNSPFAAELSDADVETWALPYWDYRTPENSALPQGFREPMHNGRPNSLYEKIRGADINAGLPLSETHMPEGDLGIVPVPGNAQTGVSVSQYFNQSVALQQAQTLFTQFNSLAELSPHAVAHDVIGGMSDTALPRISNWIDMVDIARLENVPTLWESNTIPSDAGETLRNAIEQGNYGNVYNFISDKYSTDPSAITSIIDDSNYLTTFFGESSNIAPSLIGWVPTAGRDSIFYLHHGYVDKLWTEYNTLPTSAYLQESVLDIAGWNFTFWEPDANGDPILQTYSTWNNANYLGSGVETITSNKVLQAVYYPNYTYDSVEPLNSKYLPLPKTSNSALALFENPIFSPSLNTIQPDADSSIPGEQNTIHDLAFHAVNLELPLTAGLINELTSTETDQEDIRVAIEMVLEAPMKSSENIGVAIGSKHFLETNADKIQEYWNSWDVTAGTGNRDGNFRPNETFRLMNLDNSLLSHNDSVNAMRNLQLARFNPLAMSSTSMPMTTHYSADVSFPTSQQFSFQHDIIREDSQLAIMILSATPDSDASQQTTLSEISSSLHQNITVGTIGGDVDALTYLQTNPAVIGNPAALANIQVWAETHSPDASTYYDRAIDLACVYMATNPDLIPIYRDNPLAAIKQYLDEGLFHGRSLDGWLRTSTIAAARSLVFAEI
;
A
#
# COMPACT_ATOMS: atom_id res chain seq x y z
N MET A 1 11.34 -38.21 32.84
CA MET A 1 11.41 -39.69 32.83
C MET A 1 10.08 -40.27 33.30
N ARG A 2 9.43 -41.06 32.44
CA ARG A 2 8.39 -42.10 32.69
C ARG A 2 7.01 -41.64 33.21
N PHE A 3 5.96 -41.64 32.39
CA PHE A 3 5.19 -42.76 31.76
C PHE A 3 3.92 -43.12 32.55
N LEU A 4 2.77 -42.85 31.91
CA LEU A 4 1.62 -43.76 31.65
C LEU A 4 0.88 -44.46 32.81
N ASN A 5 -0.45 -44.30 32.86
CA ASN A 5 -1.39 -45.36 32.41
C ASN A 5 -2.89 -44.96 32.55
N THR A 6 -3.55 -44.71 31.42
CA THR A 6 -4.70 -45.48 30.86
C THR A 6 -5.42 -46.50 31.77
N LEU A 7 -6.75 -46.74 31.77
CA LEU A 7 -7.75 -46.78 30.69
C LEU A 7 -9.14 -47.24 31.24
N PHE A 8 -10.21 -46.95 30.48
CA PHE A 8 -11.43 -47.77 30.23
C PHE A 8 -12.67 -47.75 31.19
N ASN A 9 -13.75 -47.11 30.72
CA ASN A 9 -14.87 -47.67 29.93
C ASN A 9 -16.33 -47.49 30.44
N ARG A 10 -17.20 -47.24 29.44
CA ARG A 10 -18.64 -47.57 29.28
C ARG A 10 -19.67 -46.61 29.89
N SER A 11 -20.39 -45.84 29.05
CA SER A 11 -21.63 -46.22 28.32
C SER A 11 -22.86 -45.89 29.19
N THR A 12 -23.92 -45.20 28.78
CA THR A 12 -24.63 -45.13 27.48
C THR A 12 -25.74 -44.07 27.57
N ASN A 13 -25.99 -43.35 26.47
CA ASN A 13 -27.28 -42.99 25.85
C ASN A 13 -28.44 -42.44 26.70
N THR A 14 -29.32 -41.54 26.26
CA THR A 14 -29.57 -40.65 25.11
C THR A 14 -30.92 -40.00 25.46
N ASN A 15 -31.16 -38.73 25.13
CA ASN A 15 -32.39 -38.29 24.45
C ASN A 15 -32.34 -36.78 24.15
N ASP A 16 -32.02 -36.51 22.89
CA ASP A 16 -32.55 -35.45 22.03
C ASP A 16 -33.93 -34.88 22.44
N ARG A 17 -34.10 -33.54 22.40
CA ARG A 17 -34.58 -32.82 21.20
C ARG A 17 -34.66 -31.30 21.40
N SER A 18 -34.30 -30.60 20.33
CA SER A 18 -34.22 -29.16 20.10
C SER A 18 -35.58 -28.46 19.94
N VAL A 19 -35.59 -27.11 19.90
CA VAL A 19 -35.80 -26.30 18.68
C VAL A 19 -35.89 -24.78 19.00
N ASN A 20 -34.96 -24.05 18.39
CA ASN A 20 -34.97 -22.70 17.80
C ASN A 20 -36.24 -21.81 17.84
N LYS A 21 -36.08 -20.51 18.15
CA LYS A 21 -36.03 -19.41 17.15
C LYS A 21 -35.83 -17.98 17.73
N ARG A 22 -34.78 -17.31 17.20
CA ARG A 22 -34.65 -15.91 16.71
C ARG A 22 -34.95 -14.67 17.60
N SER A 23 -33.86 -14.00 17.97
CA SER A 23 -33.40 -12.63 17.58
C SER A 23 -34.26 -11.36 17.77
N LYS A 24 -33.70 -10.50 18.65
CA LYS A 24 -33.50 -9.02 18.68
C LYS A 24 -34.68 -8.06 18.58
N THR A 25 -34.84 -7.20 19.60
CA THR A 25 -34.43 -5.77 19.57
C THR A 25 -34.31 -5.19 20.98
N LEU A 26 -33.43 -4.18 21.16
CA LEU A 26 -33.05 -3.48 22.40
C LEU A 26 -34.16 -2.60 23.04
N SER A 27 -34.05 -2.37 24.36
CA SER A 27 -34.26 -1.06 25.01
C SER A 27 -33.66 -1.04 26.43
N LEU A 28 -32.93 0.03 26.77
CA LEU A 28 -32.52 0.41 28.12
C LEU A 28 -33.75 0.65 29.03
N GLU A 29 -33.60 0.43 30.35
CA GLU A 29 -34.15 1.31 31.40
C GLU A 29 -33.48 1.06 32.77
N HIS A 30 -33.33 2.16 33.50
CA HIS A 30 -32.55 2.41 34.71
C HIS A 30 -33.44 2.35 35.98
N LEU A 31 -32.80 2.19 37.17
CA LEU A 31 -33.26 2.48 38.56
C LEU A 31 -34.15 1.42 39.26
N GLU A 32 -33.98 1.05 40.54
CA GLU A 32 -33.34 1.77 41.65
C GLU A 32 -32.94 0.87 42.85
N GLN A 33 -32.07 1.45 43.69
CA GLN A 33 -31.48 0.97 44.95
C GLN A 33 -32.51 0.69 46.06
N ARG A 34 -32.20 -0.28 46.93
CA ARG A 34 -32.68 -0.30 48.32
C ARG A 34 -31.50 -0.16 49.28
N ILE A 35 -31.34 1.07 49.76
CA ILE A 35 -30.81 1.52 51.06
C ILE A 35 -30.23 0.38 51.93
N ALA A 36 -28.91 0.38 52.10
CA ALA A 36 -28.27 0.07 53.38
C ALA A 36 -27.58 1.34 53.86
N LEU A 37 -27.89 1.73 55.10
CA LEU A 37 -27.47 2.96 55.77
C LEU A 37 -25.94 3.13 55.81
N ASP A 38 -25.50 4.36 55.52
CA ASP A 38 -24.41 5.15 56.15
C ASP A 38 -23.09 4.41 56.47
N ALA A 39 -22.05 4.42 55.63
CA ALA A 39 -21.13 5.53 55.28
C ALA A 39 -20.18 6.00 56.41
N SER A 40 -19.32 5.12 56.91
CA SER A 40 -17.89 5.41 57.20
C SER A 40 -17.14 4.18 57.75
N GLY A 41 -16.09 3.75 57.02
CA GLY A 41 -14.98 2.96 57.57
C GLY A 41 -15.01 1.44 57.37
N ILE A 42 -14.17 0.95 56.46
CA ILE A 42 -13.59 -0.42 56.35
C ILE A 42 -14.54 -1.59 56.62
N ARG A 43 -14.98 -2.26 55.54
CA ARG A 43 -15.61 -3.59 55.65
C ARG A 43 -14.53 -4.62 56.01
N PRO A 44 -14.72 -5.46 57.05
CA PRO A 44 -13.87 -6.63 57.28
C PRO A 44 -13.74 -7.46 56.01
N GLN A 45 -12.53 -7.70 55.52
CA GLN A 45 -12.30 -8.60 54.40
C GLN A 45 -12.40 -10.04 54.92
N LEU A 46 -13.30 -10.83 54.33
CA LEU A 46 -13.42 -12.25 54.61
C LEU A 46 -12.44 -13.00 53.73
N GLU A 47 -11.59 -13.81 54.33
CA GLU A 47 -10.64 -14.66 53.61
C GLU A 47 -11.33 -15.94 53.09
N PRO A 48 -10.80 -16.58 52.03
CA PRO A 48 -11.25 -17.90 51.59
C PRO A 48 -11.17 -18.95 52.70
N VAL A 49 -12.03 -19.96 52.65
CA VAL A 49 -11.99 -21.09 53.59
C VAL A 49 -10.65 -21.83 53.43
N CYS A 50 -9.90 -21.96 54.53
CA CYS A 50 -8.66 -22.73 54.57
C CYS A 50 -8.90 -24.09 55.26
N GLU A 51 -8.28 -25.15 54.74
CA GLU A 51 -8.37 -26.51 55.28
C GLU A 51 -7.11 -26.85 56.09
N VAL A 52 -7.29 -27.20 57.37
CA VAL A 52 -6.17 -27.56 58.25
C VAL A 52 -5.94 -29.07 58.22
N TYR A 53 -4.72 -29.48 57.89
CA TYR A 53 -4.26 -30.87 57.92
C TYR A 53 -3.20 -31.07 59.01
N ILE A 54 -3.31 -32.15 59.78
CA ILE A 54 -2.36 -32.44 60.87
C ILE A 54 -1.59 -33.72 60.55
N ASP A 55 -0.25 -33.61 60.59
CA ASP A 55 0.71 -34.69 60.31
C ASP A 55 1.35 -35.27 61.59
N LYS A 56 1.89 -36.49 61.48
CA LYS A 56 2.45 -37.33 62.56
C LYS A 56 3.68 -36.74 63.27
N SER A 57 4.33 -35.70 62.73
CA SER A 57 5.50 -35.07 63.36
C SER A 57 5.16 -34.20 64.58
N LEU A 58 3.89 -33.82 64.76
CA LEU A 58 3.37 -33.06 65.91
C LEU A 58 2.88 -34.00 67.02
N VAL A 59 3.77 -34.78 67.64
CA VAL A 59 3.43 -35.60 68.82
C VAL A 59 3.49 -34.74 70.08
N GLY A 60 2.48 -33.89 70.25
CA GLY A 60 2.06 -33.39 71.56
C GLY A 60 1.03 -34.35 72.18
N VAL A 61 0.88 -34.33 73.50
CA VAL A 61 -0.12 -35.17 74.20
C VAL A 61 -1.52 -34.77 73.72
N ASP A 62 -2.32 -35.73 73.23
CA ASP A 62 -3.73 -35.47 72.92
C ASP A 62 -4.42 -34.85 74.16
N PRO A 63 -5.09 -33.70 74.03
CA PRO A 63 -5.44 -32.98 72.80
C PRO A 63 -4.34 -32.05 72.25
N VAL A 64 -4.27 -31.91 70.92
CA VAL A 64 -3.33 -30.97 70.27
C VAL A 64 -3.83 -29.53 70.47
N VAL A 65 -3.00 -28.69 71.07
CA VAL A 65 -3.30 -27.28 71.36
C VAL A 65 -2.55 -26.39 70.36
N PHE A 66 -3.26 -25.40 69.81
CA PHE A 66 -2.74 -24.42 68.86
C PHE A 66 -3.00 -23.01 69.36
N GLY A 67 -2.09 -22.09 69.04
CA GLY A 67 -2.36 -20.65 69.02
C GLY A 67 -2.89 -20.18 67.66
N LYS A 68 -3.52 -19.00 67.62
CA LYS A 68 -4.04 -18.40 66.37
C LYS A 68 -3.00 -18.35 65.24
N SER A 69 -1.79 -17.87 65.56
CA SER A 69 -0.72 -17.65 64.58
C SER A 69 -0.19 -18.93 63.93
N GLU A 70 -0.38 -20.08 64.58
CA GLU A 70 0.05 -21.38 64.04
C GLU A 70 -0.91 -21.92 62.96
N LEU A 71 -2.10 -21.31 62.81
CA LEU A 71 -3.14 -21.78 61.89
C LEU A 71 -3.41 -20.82 60.73
N VAL A 72 -3.33 -19.51 60.97
CA VAL A 72 -3.67 -18.48 59.96
C VAL A 72 -2.58 -17.42 59.78
N GLY A 73 -1.37 -17.65 60.32
CA GLY A 73 -0.30 -16.65 60.30
C GLY A 73 -0.60 -15.41 61.15
N GLN A 74 0.18 -14.35 60.95
CA GLN A 74 0.06 -13.11 61.73
C GLN A 74 -0.97 -12.14 61.13
N ASP A 75 -1.21 -12.23 59.81
CA ASP A 75 -1.97 -11.25 59.02
C ASP A 75 -3.49 -11.37 59.24
N THR A 76 -4.02 -12.59 59.34
CA THR A 76 -5.43 -12.86 59.63
C THR A 76 -5.75 -12.56 61.09
N LYS A 77 -6.40 -11.43 61.39
CA LYS A 77 -6.57 -10.96 62.79
C LYS A 77 -7.44 -11.88 63.65
N SER A 78 -8.50 -12.43 63.09
CA SER A 78 -9.39 -13.40 63.75
C SER A 78 -9.95 -14.43 62.77
N PHE A 79 -10.41 -15.58 63.26
CA PHE A 79 -11.08 -16.57 62.42
C PHE A 79 -12.14 -17.36 63.19
N VAL A 80 -12.96 -18.12 62.46
CA VAL A 80 -13.92 -19.08 63.02
C VAL A 80 -13.75 -20.46 62.41
N ILE A 81 -14.16 -21.49 63.16
CA ILE A 81 -14.25 -22.86 62.67
C ILE A 81 -15.56 -23.04 61.91
N THR A 82 -15.47 -23.41 60.63
CA THR A 82 -16.64 -23.57 59.74
C THR A 82 -17.01 -25.03 59.50
N GLY A 83 -16.05 -25.93 59.62
CA GLY A 83 -16.24 -27.36 59.44
C GLY A 83 -15.26 -28.16 60.28
N VAL A 84 -15.66 -29.32 60.80
CA VAL A 84 -14.79 -30.24 61.53
C VAL A 84 -15.05 -31.65 61.03
N VAL A 85 -14.00 -32.47 60.91
CA VAL A 85 -14.16 -33.86 60.48
C VAL A 85 -15.07 -34.63 61.43
N ALA A 86 -15.98 -35.40 60.84
CA ALA A 86 -17.13 -36.00 61.51
C ALA A 86 -16.75 -36.82 62.77
N GLY A 87 -17.09 -36.27 63.94
CA GLY A 87 -16.91 -36.87 65.27
C GLY A 87 -15.62 -36.47 66.00
N SER A 88 -14.85 -35.52 65.44
CA SER A 88 -13.85 -34.74 66.17
C SER A 88 -14.46 -33.41 66.65
N THR A 89 -13.83 -32.75 67.60
CA THR A 89 -14.30 -31.46 68.16
C THR A 89 -13.15 -30.47 68.21
N VAL A 90 -13.44 -29.20 67.91
CA VAL A 90 -12.52 -28.09 68.19
C VAL A 90 -13.08 -27.29 69.35
N GLU A 91 -12.24 -27.03 70.34
CA GLU A 91 -12.61 -26.29 71.54
C GLU A 91 -11.69 -25.08 71.74
N LYS A 92 -12.23 -23.99 72.29
CA LYS A 92 -11.49 -22.78 72.70
C LYS A 92 -11.44 -22.69 74.22
N TRP A 93 -10.31 -22.29 74.78
CA TRP A 93 -10.14 -22.12 76.22
C TRP A 93 -10.85 -20.84 76.71
N ASP A 94 -11.74 -20.97 77.70
CA ASP A 94 -12.31 -19.84 78.43
C ASP A 94 -11.58 -19.68 79.76
N ALA A 95 -10.66 -18.72 79.79
CA ALA A 95 -9.86 -18.42 80.98
C ALA A 95 -10.70 -17.88 82.16
N ALA A 96 -11.86 -17.29 81.91
CA ALA A 96 -12.72 -16.76 82.98
C ALA A 96 -13.52 -17.87 83.68
N ALA A 97 -13.85 -18.94 82.94
CA ALA A 97 -14.56 -20.10 83.45
C ALA A 97 -13.66 -21.32 83.74
N ASP A 98 -12.35 -21.22 83.47
CA ASP A 98 -11.33 -22.27 83.65
C ASP A 98 -11.72 -23.60 82.97
N GLN A 99 -12.31 -23.51 81.77
CA GLN A 99 -12.83 -24.66 81.03
C GLN A 99 -12.73 -24.48 79.51
N TRP A 100 -12.76 -25.60 78.78
CA TRP A 100 -12.78 -25.61 77.31
C TRP A 100 -14.23 -25.57 76.79
N HIS A 101 -14.45 -24.78 75.73
CA HIS A 101 -15.75 -24.60 75.08
C HIS A 101 -15.74 -25.06 73.63
N ASP A 102 -16.71 -25.90 73.25
CA ASP A 102 -16.90 -26.36 71.87
C ASP A 102 -17.27 -25.19 70.95
N VAL A 103 -16.38 -24.92 69.98
CA VAL A 103 -16.56 -23.90 68.95
C VAL A 103 -16.90 -24.50 67.58
N SER A 104 -16.97 -25.84 67.50
CA SER A 104 -17.32 -26.58 66.29
C SER A 104 -18.83 -26.78 66.12
N THR A 105 -19.59 -27.05 67.19
CA THR A 105 -21.04 -27.32 67.11
C THR A 105 -21.90 -26.06 66.95
N PRO A 106 -22.61 -25.84 65.82
CA PRO A 106 -23.34 -24.59 65.55
C PRO A 106 -24.34 -24.23 66.67
N PRO A 107 -24.49 -22.93 67.03
CA PRO A 107 -25.40 -22.54 68.11
C PRO A 107 -26.86 -22.82 67.71
N THR A 108 -27.62 -23.50 68.57
CA THR A 108 -29.03 -23.88 68.31
C THR A 108 -30.06 -23.14 69.18
N THR A 109 -29.70 -21.99 69.75
CA THR A 109 -30.58 -21.19 70.62
C THR A 109 -31.39 -20.16 69.84
N SER A 110 -32.65 -19.97 70.23
CA SER A 110 -33.52 -18.90 69.74
C SER A 110 -33.47 -17.63 70.61
N ASN A 111 -32.69 -17.62 71.70
CA ASN A 111 -32.50 -16.44 72.54
C ASN A 111 -31.40 -15.53 71.96
N PRO A 112 -31.70 -14.27 71.57
CA PRO A 112 -30.73 -13.40 70.91
C PRO A 112 -29.49 -13.08 71.74
N ARG A 113 -29.63 -12.90 73.07
CA ARG A 113 -28.47 -12.62 73.95
C ARG A 113 -27.59 -13.85 74.09
N GLN A 114 -28.20 -15.02 74.25
CA GLN A 114 -27.47 -16.28 74.33
C GLN A 114 -26.82 -16.62 72.99
N LEU A 115 -27.48 -16.32 71.87
CA LEU A 115 -26.93 -16.50 70.53
C LEU A 115 -25.71 -15.60 70.31
N LEU A 116 -25.80 -14.30 70.65
CA LEU A 116 -24.68 -13.37 70.54
C LEU A 116 -23.49 -13.81 71.39
N GLN A 117 -23.73 -14.28 72.62
CA GLN A 117 -22.68 -14.81 73.48
C GLN A 117 -22.03 -16.08 72.89
N LEU A 118 -22.82 -17.01 72.36
CA LEU A 118 -22.31 -18.22 71.71
C LEU A 118 -21.56 -17.92 70.40
N LEU A 119 -21.97 -16.89 69.65
CA LEU A 119 -21.26 -16.45 68.45
C LEU A 119 -19.94 -15.75 68.80
N GLN A 120 -19.90 -14.91 69.84
CA GLN A 120 -18.66 -14.29 70.33
C GLN A 120 -17.65 -15.34 70.80
N ASN A 121 -18.10 -16.38 71.49
CA ASN A 121 -17.23 -17.47 71.93
C ASN A 121 -16.61 -18.28 70.79
N ARG A 122 -17.16 -18.21 69.57
CA ARG A 122 -16.67 -18.91 68.38
C ARG A 122 -15.59 -18.17 67.62
N ILE A 123 -15.43 -16.86 67.87
CA ILE A 123 -14.38 -16.05 67.26
C ILE A 123 -13.07 -16.37 67.97
N ILE A 124 -12.03 -16.70 67.21
CA ILE A 124 -10.68 -16.99 67.69
C ILE A 124 -9.80 -15.79 67.34
N GLN A 125 -9.21 -15.16 68.34
CA GLN A 125 -8.42 -13.92 68.25
C GLN A 125 -7.01 -14.14 68.84
N LYS A 126 -6.21 -13.05 68.89
CA LYS A 126 -4.87 -13.06 69.49
C LYS A 126 -4.94 -13.51 70.97
N ASP A 127 -4.02 -14.38 71.35
CA ASP A 127 -3.87 -14.99 72.70
C ASP A 127 -4.91 -16.06 73.08
N ASP A 128 -5.88 -16.36 72.22
CA ASP A 128 -6.75 -17.52 72.42
C ASP A 128 -5.99 -18.83 72.21
N GLN A 129 -6.25 -19.80 73.10
CA GLN A 129 -5.81 -21.18 72.93
C GLN A 129 -6.96 -22.00 72.39
N ILE A 130 -6.71 -22.76 71.33
CA ILE A 130 -7.65 -23.72 70.80
C ILE A 130 -7.06 -25.12 70.89
N ARG A 131 -7.92 -26.13 71.01
CA ARG A 131 -7.50 -27.52 70.97
C ARG A 131 -8.38 -28.33 70.06
N TRP A 132 -7.78 -29.30 69.41
CA TRP A 132 -8.49 -30.28 68.59
C TRP A 132 -8.51 -31.63 69.30
N LEU A 133 -9.70 -32.21 69.38
CA LEU A 133 -9.94 -33.55 69.90
C LEU A 133 -10.27 -34.48 68.72
N PRO A 134 -9.31 -35.30 68.24
CA PRO A 134 -9.54 -36.20 67.12
C PRO A 134 -10.44 -37.38 67.51
N LYS A 135 -11.27 -37.83 66.57
CA LYS A 135 -12.08 -39.06 66.72
C LYS A 135 -11.25 -40.35 66.68
N SER A 136 -10.19 -40.37 65.86
CA SER A 136 -9.30 -41.51 65.66
C SER A 136 -7.85 -41.05 65.57
N THR A 137 -6.95 -41.76 66.27
CA THR A 137 -5.50 -41.56 66.29
C THR A 137 -4.76 -42.51 65.35
N ASP A 138 -5.42 -43.01 64.30
CA ASP A 138 -4.90 -44.05 63.37
C ASP A 138 -3.65 -43.66 62.54
N GLY A 139 -2.97 -42.55 62.87
CA GLY A 139 -1.57 -42.34 62.51
C GLY A 139 -1.30 -41.98 61.04
N VAL A 140 -2.31 -41.47 60.32
CA VAL A 140 -2.22 -40.97 58.94
C VAL A 140 -2.57 -39.48 58.92
N THR A 141 -1.86 -38.68 58.11
CA THR A 141 -2.18 -37.27 57.85
C THR A 141 -3.63 -37.15 57.40
N GLN A 142 -4.44 -36.38 58.11
CA GLN A 142 -5.86 -36.22 57.81
C GLN A 142 -6.28 -34.76 57.92
N LYS A 143 -7.30 -34.39 57.13
CA LYS A 143 -8.01 -33.12 57.31
C LYS A 143 -8.57 -33.10 58.73
N ALA A 144 -8.35 -32.02 59.46
CA ALA A 144 -8.78 -31.87 60.85
C ALA A 144 -10.05 -31.02 60.92
N PHE A 145 -9.98 -29.79 60.43
CA PHE A 145 -11.07 -28.81 60.42
C PHE A 145 -10.83 -27.71 59.37
N GLU A 146 -11.85 -26.89 59.13
CA GLU A 146 -11.88 -25.77 58.20
C GLU A 146 -12.03 -24.46 58.97
N ILE A 147 -11.38 -23.41 58.47
CA ILE A 147 -11.37 -22.09 59.07
C ILE A 147 -11.67 -21.01 58.04
N VAL A 148 -12.32 -19.93 58.48
CA VAL A 148 -12.51 -18.70 57.70
C VAL A 148 -11.99 -17.52 58.50
N GLY A 149 -10.99 -16.84 57.95
CA GLY A 149 -10.37 -15.66 58.51
C GLY A 149 -11.14 -14.37 58.21
N TRP A 150 -11.02 -13.38 59.09
CA TRP A 150 -11.37 -11.99 58.79
C TRP A 150 -10.59 -10.97 59.63
N ASP A 151 -10.38 -9.79 59.06
CA ASP A 151 -9.80 -8.63 59.73
C ASP A 151 -10.86 -7.89 60.57
N ASP A 152 -10.72 -7.89 61.90
CA ASP A 152 -11.66 -7.27 62.85
C ASP A 152 -11.44 -5.76 63.08
N GLY A 153 -10.55 -5.12 62.31
CA GLY A 153 -10.32 -3.68 62.37
C GLY A 153 -9.35 -3.20 63.46
N SER A 154 -8.59 -4.10 64.11
CA SER A 154 -7.53 -3.73 65.08
C SER A 154 -6.19 -3.37 64.37
N PRO A 155 -5.45 -2.32 64.77
CA PRO A 155 -4.24 -1.90 64.05
C PRO A 155 -3.05 -2.87 64.25
N SER A 156 -2.34 -3.26 63.17
CA SER A 156 -1.12 -4.07 63.24
C SER A 156 0.09 -3.22 63.66
N VAL A 157 1.06 -3.83 64.37
CA VAL A 157 2.37 -3.22 64.61
C VAL A 157 3.20 -3.45 63.35
N ALA A 158 3.69 -2.37 62.73
CA ALA A 158 4.52 -2.46 61.53
C ALA A 158 5.82 -3.24 61.82
N PRO A 159 6.27 -4.13 60.92
CA PRO A 159 7.55 -4.84 61.04
C PRO A 159 8.74 -3.87 61.12
N ASP A 160 9.83 -4.29 61.75
CA ASP A 160 11.08 -3.51 61.84
C ASP A 160 11.67 -3.32 60.42
N PRO A 161 11.77 -2.08 59.90
CA PRO A 161 12.26 -1.81 58.54
C PRO A 161 13.67 -2.38 58.27
N ALA A 162 14.49 -2.58 59.31
CA ALA A 162 15.84 -3.12 59.17
C ALA A 162 15.87 -4.62 58.80
N LEU A 163 14.76 -5.34 58.93
CA LEU A 163 14.65 -6.77 58.64
C LEU A 163 13.96 -7.07 57.30
N LEU A 164 13.41 -6.06 56.66
CA LEU A 164 12.74 -6.17 55.37
C LEU A 164 13.74 -6.05 54.22
N PRO A 165 13.49 -6.72 53.08
CA PRO A 165 14.25 -6.47 51.85
C PRO A 165 14.14 -5.01 51.41
N GLY A 166 15.16 -4.49 50.71
CA GLY A 166 15.06 -3.17 50.10
C GLY A 166 14.32 -3.23 48.76
N ALA A 167 14.03 -2.06 48.19
CA ALA A 167 13.48 -1.95 46.83
C ALA A 167 14.37 -2.66 45.80
N VAL A 168 13.74 -3.21 44.76
CA VAL A 168 14.45 -3.83 43.65
C VAL A 168 15.13 -2.76 42.78
N GLU A 169 16.29 -3.09 42.24
CA GLU A 169 17.07 -2.17 41.40
C GLU A 169 16.85 -2.46 39.91
N ASN A 170 17.08 -1.46 39.05
CA ASN A 170 16.98 -1.61 37.58
C ASN A 170 15.66 -2.22 37.10
N LEU A 171 14.53 -1.86 37.72
CA LEU A 171 13.21 -2.30 37.26
C LEU A 171 12.94 -1.75 35.85
N LYS A 172 12.67 -2.66 34.91
CA LYS A 172 12.34 -2.37 33.51
C LYS A 172 11.11 -3.18 33.10
N ALA A 173 10.32 -2.64 32.18
CA ALA A 173 9.22 -3.32 31.53
C ALA A 173 9.29 -3.05 30.02
N TYR A 174 9.07 -4.06 29.19
CA TYR A 174 9.08 -3.96 27.74
C TYR A 174 8.21 -5.06 27.12
N SER A 175 7.86 -4.92 25.85
CA SER A 175 7.13 -5.93 25.08
C SER A 175 8.03 -6.57 24.02
N ASP A 176 8.03 -7.90 23.94
CA ASP A 176 8.77 -8.72 22.98
C ASP A 176 7.86 -9.63 22.13
N ALA A 177 6.57 -9.73 22.47
CA ALA A 177 5.55 -10.41 21.70
C ALA A 177 4.19 -9.68 21.79
N ASP A 178 3.30 -9.93 20.84
CA ASP A 178 1.98 -9.27 20.81
C ASP A 178 1.14 -9.62 22.04
N GLY A 179 0.63 -8.60 22.75
CA GLY A 179 -0.13 -8.81 23.98
C GLY A 179 0.69 -9.28 25.19
N GLU A 180 2.02 -9.22 25.14
CA GLU A 180 2.90 -9.65 26.24
C GLU A 180 3.78 -8.50 26.78
N LEU A 181 4.06 -8.53 28.10
CA LEU A 181 5.00 -7.64 28.78
C LEU A 181 5.99 -8.45 29.63
N THR A 182 7.28 -8.25 29.36
CA THR A 182 8.38 -8.76 30.17
C THR A 182 8.83 -7.71 31.18
N VAL A 183 8.78 -8.06 32.46
CA VAL A 183 9.21 -7.21 33.58
C VAL A 183 10.46 -7.80 34.19
N SER A 184 11.55 -7.04 34.26
CA SER A 184 12.83 -7.49 34.80
C SER A 184 13.41 -6.52 35.83
N TRP A 185 14.15 -7.05 36.80
CA TRP A 185 14.82 -6.28 37.84
C TRP A 185 16.11 -6.97 38.31
N SER A 186 16.89 -6.27 39.13
CA SER A 186 18.05 -6.80 39.83
C SER A 186 17.73 -7.08 41.29
N GLN A 187 18.43 -8.03 41.91
CA GLN A 187 18.31 -8.30 43.34
C GLN A 187 18.57 -7.03 44.16
N THR A 188 17.88 -6.88 45.29
CA THR A 188 18.08 -5.76 46.21
C THR A 188 19.53 -5.72 46.75
N ALA A 189 20.12 -4.53 46.86
CA ALA A 189 21.42 -4.33 47.50
C ALA A 189 21.38 -4.39 49.05
N SER A 190 20.20 -4.62 49.64
CA SER A 190 20.02 -4.74 51.10
C SER A 190 20.72 -5.98 51.66
N ALA A 191 21.20 -5.89 52.91
CA ALA A 191 21.78 -7.03 53.63
C ALA A 191 20.72 -8.07 54.05
N ALA A 192 19.44 -7.72 54.01
CA ALA A 192 18.35 -8.62 54.34
C ALA A 192 18.09 -9.62 53.19
N PRO A 193 18.03 -10.94 53.45
CA PRO A 193 17.82 -11.93 52.41
C PRO A 193 16.42 -11.80 51.80
N THR A 194 16.34 -11.88 50.47
CA THR A 194 15.08 -11.97 49.72
C THR A 194 14.71 -13.44 49.55
N ALA A 195 13.46 -13.80 49.82
CA ALA A 195 12.95 -15.15 49.60
C ALA A 195 12.18 -15.24 48.27
N HIS A 196 11.30 -14.27 48.01
CA HIS A 196 10.44 -14.19 46.83
C HIS A 196 10.23 -12.73 46.42
N TYR A 197 9.73 -12.50 45.21
CA TYR A 197 9.27 -11.19 44.73
C TYR A 197 7.76 -11.21 44.53
N ILE A 198 7.12 -10.07 44.77
CA ILE A 198 5.71 -9.85 44.53
C ILE A 198 5.62 -8.84 43.39
N VAL A 199 4.99 -9.24 42.29
CA VAL A 199 4.74 -8.39 41.13
C VAL A 199 3.25 -8.12 41.06
N SER A 200 2.87 -6.85 40.89
CA SER A 200 1.47 -6.46 40.73
C SER A 200 1.24 -5.49 39.59
N THR A 201 0.11 -5.65 38.91
CA THR A 201 -0.38 -4.75 37.85
C THR A 201 -1.64 -4.04 38.33
N ASP A 202 -1.82 -2.76 38.01
CA ASP A 202 -3.02 -2.00 38.40
C ASP A 202 -3.51 -1.18 37.20
N ASN A 203 -4.26 -1.83 36.29
CA ASN A 203 -4.86 -1.15 35.12
C ASN A 203 -6.35 -0.91 35.33
N GLY A 204 -6.68 -0.09 36.33
CA GLY A 204 -8.02 0.51 36.46
C GLY A 204 -9.18 -0.38 36.93
N ILE A 205 -9.00 -1.70 37.15
CA ILE A 205 -9.88 -2.61 37.95
C ILE A 205 -9.25 -4.00 38.24
N SER A 206 -8.17 -4.44 37.58
CA SER A 206 -7.55 -5.74 37.83
C SER A 206 -6.21 -5.62 38.57
N GLN A 207 -6.10 -6.27 39.73
CA GLN A 207 -4.86 -6.41 40.48
C GLN A 207 -4.39 -7.88 40.41
N GLU A 208 -3.56 -8.20 39.43
CA GLU A 208 -2.92 -9.51 39.37
C GLU A 208 -1.67 -9.48 40.24
N ILE A 209 -1.52 -10.44 41.16
CA ILE A 209 -0.40 -10.51 42.09
C ILE A 209 0.29 -11.85 41.88
N THR A 210 1.53 -11.81 41.40
CA THR A 210 2.34 -13.01 41.14
C THR A 210 3.55 -13.04 42.05
N VAL A 211 3.75 -14.18 42.73
CA VAL A 211 4.91 -14.41 43.60
C VAL A 211 5.92 -15.28 42.85
N THR A 212 7.16 -14.79 42.70
CA THR A 212 8.20 -15.46 41.91
C THR A 212 9.57 -15.45 42.59
N ASP A 213 10.36 -16.49 42.33
CA ASP A 213 11.78 -16.58 42.73
C ASP A 213 12.71 -15.93 41.69
N SER A 214 12.21 -15.73 40.48
CA SER A 214 12.93 -15.15 39.35
C SER A 214 12.98 -13.63 39.46
N THR A 215 14.03 -13.00 38.96
CA THR A 215 14.13 -11.54 38.81
C THR A 215 13.56 -11.04 37.48
N THR A 216 12.73 -11.87 36.84
CA THR A 216 12.05 -11.59 35.58
C THR A 216 10.72 -12.34 35.57
N ILE A 217 9.67 -11.70 35.07
CA ILE A 217 8.35 -12.29 34.85
C ILE A 217 7.78 -11.83 33.51
N GLU A 218 7.13 -12.75 32.82
CA GLU A 218 6.35 -12.49 31.61
C GLU A 218 4.86 -12.43 31.98
N LEU A 219 4.17 -11.42 31.46
CA LEU A 219 2.73 -11.23 31.58
C LEU A 219 2.14 -11.34 30.18
N ALA A 220 1.15 -12.21 29.98
CA ALA A 220 0.54 -12.49 28.68
C ALA A 220 -0.97 -12.21 28.67
N ASP A 221 -1.61 -12.37 27.51
CA ASP A 221 -3.04 -12.11 27.29
C ASP A 221 -3.47 -10.66 27.62
N LEU A 222 -2.54 -9.70 27.51
CA LEU A 222 -2.79 -8.30 27.76
C LEU A 222 -3.49 -7.64 26.57
N GLN A 223 -4.23 -6.56 26.83
CA GLN A 223 -4.90 -5.75 25.81
C GLN A 223 -4.16 -4.42 25.68
N SER A 224 -4.44 -3.64 24.65
CA SER A 224 -3.85 -2.30 24.56
C SER A 224 -4.25 -1.43 25.76
N GLY A 225 -3.28 -0.72 26.33
CA GLY A 225 -3.50 0.14 27.49
C GLY A 225 -2.24 0.50 28.26
N ASP A 226 -2.40 1.34 29.28
CA ASP A 226 -1.32 1.77 30.16
C ASP A 226 -1.25 0.85 31.39
N TYR A 227 -0.10 0.22 31.59
CA TYR A 227 0.16 -0.70 32.69
C TYR A 227 1.10 -0.04 33.69
N THR A 228 0.70 -0.03 34.96
CA THR A 228 1.59 0.31 36.08
C THR A 228 1.98 -0.97 36.80
N LEU A 229 3.28 -1.27 36.79
CA LEU A 229 3.89 -2.49 37.30
C LEU A 229 4.63 -2.16 38.59
N THR A 230 4.27 -2.84 39.68
CA THR A 230 4.89 -2.66 40.99
C THR A 230 5.56 -3.95 41.43
N VAL A 231 6.85 -3.88 41.76
CA VAL A 231 7.66 -5.03 42.20
C VAL A 231 8.20 -4.76 43.60
N SER A 232 7.97 -5.69 44.52
CA SER A 232 8.53 -5.66 45.87
C SER A 232 9.22 -6.97 46.22
N ALA A 233 10.31 -6.89 46.99
CA ALA A 233 11.00 -8.06 47.50
C ALA A 233 10.41 -8.46 48.86
N SER A 234 10.21 -9.75 49.09
CA SER A 234 9.58 -10.29 50.29
C SER A 234 10.43 -11.38 50.94
N ASN A 235 10.40 -11.44 52.27
CA ASN A 235 11.05 -12.48 53.06
C ASN A 235 10.18 -12.94 54.24
N THR A 236 10.74 -13.75 55.15
CA THR A 236 10.00 -14.29 56.31
C THR A 236 9.51 -13.23 57.31
N HIS A 237 9.95 -11.98 57.20
CA HIS A 237 9.54 -10.85 58.04
C HIS A 237 8.51 -9.93 57.37
N GLY A 238 8.22 -10.14 56.08
CA GLY A 238 7.21 -9.38 55.33
C GLY A 238 7.72 -8.83 54.00
N GLU A 239 6.87 -8.04 53.36
CA GLU A 239 7.13 -7.31 52.12
C GLU A 239 7.96 -6.05 52.39
N GLY A 240 9.00 -5.83 51.58
CA GLY A 240 9.84 -4.64 51.63
C GLY A 240 9.31 -3.48 50.78
N ASP A 241 10.14 -2.46 50.59
CA ASP A 241 9.80 -1.32 49.74
C ASP A 241 9.56 -1.76 48.28
N SER A 242 8.61 -1.10 47.60
CA SER A 242 8.29 -1.39 46.21
C SER A 242 8.95 -0.41 45.24
N SER A 243 9.24 -0.90 44.03
CA SER A 243 9.62 -0.11 42.86
C SER A 243 8.48 -0.17 41.85
N THR A 244 8.25 0.92 41.11
CA THR A 244 7.20 1.00 40.10
C THR A 244 7.77 1.39 38.73
N ALA A 245 7.25 0.76 37.67
CA ALA A 245 7.47 1.13 36.29
C ALA A 245 6.11 1.25 35.57
N SER A 246 6.00 2.16 34.61
CA SER A 246 4.80 2.31 33.78
C SER A 246 5.15 2.01 32.33
N GLN A 247 4.29 1.25 31.64
CA GLN A 247 4.48 0.84 30.27
C GLN A 247 3.16 0.89 29.51
N SER A 248 3.12 1.61 28.39
CA SER A 248 2.00 1.55 27.45
C SER A 248 2.20 0.35 26.53
N LEU A 249 1.15 -0.45 26.33
CA LEU A 249 1.11 -1.56 25.38
C LEU A 249 0.13 -1.22 24.26
N LEU A 250 0.55 -1.42 23.01
CA LEU A 250 -0.31 -1.40 21.84
C LEU A 250 -0.20 -2.77 21.18
N THR A 251 -1.31 -3.50 21.07
CA THR A 251 -1.31 -4.80 20.37
C THR A 251 -1.32 -4.59 18.86
N PHE A 252 -0.84 -5.57 18.11
CA PHE A 252 -0.84 -5.54 16.65
C PHE A 252 -2.28 -5.48 16.10
N SER A 253 -3.17 -6.29 16.67
CA SER A 253 -4.58 -6.30 16.30
C SER A 253 -5.24 -4.94 16.49
N ASP A 254 -5.00 -4.28 17.64
CA ASP A 254 -5.54 -2.95 17.91
C ASP A 254 -4.90 -1.88 17.00
N LEU A 255 -3.60 -1.96 16.70
CA LEU A 255 -2.94 -1.07 15.72
C LEU A 255 -3.62 -1.18 14.35
N VAL A 256 -3.87 -2.38 13.85
CA VAL A 256 -4.56 -2.56 12.57
C VAL A 256 -5.99 -2.03 12.67
N GLN A 257 -6.71 -2.37 13.73
CA GLN A 257 -8.11 -1.99 13.92
C GLN A 257 -8.30 -0.46 13.99
N ASP A 258 -7.36 0.26 14.58
CA ASP A 258 -7.34 1.73 14.66
C ASP A 258 -7.27 2.40 13.27
N PHE A 259 -6.68 1.73 12.27
CA PHE A 259 -6.52 2.24 10.91
C PHE A 259 -7.37 1.47 9.87
N GLN A 260 -8.37 0.69 10.30
CA GLN A 260 -9.14 -0.21 9.43
C GLN A 260 -9.90 0.47 8.28
N ASP A 261 -10.20 1.77 8.41
CA ASP A 261 -10.97 2.54 7.42
C ASP A 261 -10.23 3.82 6.98
N SER A 262 -8.93 3.88 7.22
CA SER A 262 -8.11 5.05 6.92
C SER A 262 -7.59 4.98 5.49
N SER A 263 -7.74 6.09 4.76
CA SER A 263 -7.01 6.22 3.49
C SER A 263 -5.51 6.27 3.74
N LEU A 264 -4.71 5.79 2.80
CA LEU A 264 -3.25 5.99 2.83
C LEU A 264 -2.86 7.48 2.71
N GLU A 265 -3.75 8.32 2.18
CA GLU A 265 -3.53 9.75 2.01
C GLU A 265 -4.47 10.59 2.90
N THR A 266 -4.01 11.79 3.25
CA THR A 266 -4.80 12.79 3.97
C THR A 266 -4.67 14.14 3.28
N GLY A 267 -5.71 14.53 2.54
CA GLY A 267 -5.75 15.82 1.84
C GLY A 267 -6.22 16.99 2.69
N ASN A 268 -5.95 18.22 2.25
CA ASN A 268 -6.48 19.44 2.87
C ASN A 268 -7.92 19.73 2.37
N PRO A 269 -8.96 19.67 3.22
CA PRO A 269 -10.34 19.88 2.81
C PRO A 269 -10.69 21.34 2.50
N ASP A 270 -9.79 22.30 2.77
CA ASP A 270 -9.98 23.72 2.41
C ASP A 270 -9.89 23.95 0.88
N PHE A 271 -9.30 23.00 0.14
CA PHE A 271 -9.15 23.06 -1.32
C PHE A 271 -9.77 21.81 -1.94
N ILE A 272 -10.98 21.95 -2.49
CA ILE A 272 -11.73 20.80 -3.02
C ILE A 272 -11.71 20.85 -4.55
N ARG A 273 -11.12 19.82 -5.17
CA ARG A 273 -11.23 19.58 -6.60
C ARG A 273 -12.61 19.03 -6.92
N TYR A 274 -13.38 19.77 -7.69
CA TYR A 274 -14.73 19.40 -8.11
C TYR A 274 -14.76 18.75 -9.49
N GLY A 275 -15.68 17.81 -9.70
CA GLY A 275 -15.89 17.22 -11.01
C GLY A 275 -16.30 18.27 -12.05
N ALA A 276 -15.68 18.27 -13.23
CA ALA A 276 -15.82 19.31 -14.26
C ALA A 276 -17.27 19.57 -14.73
N HIS A 277 -18.18 18.62 -14.52
CA HIS A 277 -19.60 18.72 -14.90
C HIS A 277 -20.54 19.03 -13.73
N THR A 278 -20.01 19.23 -12.51
CA THR A 278 -20.78 19.78 -11.39
C THR A 278 -20.88 21.31 -11.50
N PRO A 279 -21.86 21.96 -10.85
CA PRO A 279 -21.93 23.43 -10.82
C PRO A 279 -20.65 24.09 -10.28
N GLU A 280 -20.07 23.51 -9.23
CA GLU A 280 -18.84 23.98 -8.60
C GLU A 280 -17.64 23.80 -9.54
N GLY A 281 -17.54 22.65 -10.22
CA GLY A 281 -16.49 22.39 -11.21
C GLY A 281 -16.60 23.30 -12.43
N ALA A 282 -17.81 23.56 -12.93
CA ALA A 282 -18.03 24.51 -14.02
C ALA A 282 -17.59 25.94 -13.65
N ASN A 283 -17.90 26.38 -12.42
CA ASN A 283 -17.42 27.66 -11.89
C ASN A 283 -15.90 27.69 -11.75
N ALA A 284 -15.28 26.59 -11.29
CA ALA A 284 -13.83 26.47 -11.22
C ALA A 284 -13.17 26.54 -12.61
N ILE A 285 -13.82 25.99 -13.66
CA ILE A 285 -13.39 26.10 -15.06
C ILE A 285 -13.44 27.55 -15.56
N ASP A 286 -14.46 28.32 -15.19
CA ASP A 286 -14.55 29.73 -15.58
C ASP A 286 -13.42 30.57 -14.97
N LEU A 287 -13.04 30.29 -13.73
CA LEU A 287 -11.87 30.91 -13.10
C LEU A 287 -10.56 30.42 -13.73
N TYR A 288 -10.46 29.11 -14.01
CA TYR A 288 -9.31 28.56 -14.74
C TYR A 288 -9.10 29.24 -16.10
N ARG A 289 -10.18 29.50 -16.85
CA ARG A 289 -10.14 30.24 -18.11
C ARG A 289 -9.51 31.62 -17.97
N ILE A 290 -9.90 32.37 -16.93
CA ILE A 290 -9.35 33.70 -16.64
C ILE A 290 -7.86 33.59 -16.35
N ALA A 291 -7.46 32.66 -15.49
CA ALA A 291 -6.06 32.48 -15.14
C ALA A 291 -5.20 32.11 -16.35
N VAL A 292 -5.64 31.18 -17.18
CA VAL A 292 -4.93 30.78 -18.42
C VAL A 292 -4.83 31.96 -19.40
N ASP A 293 -5.85 32.81 -19.50
CA ASP A 293 -5.79 34.03 -20.31
C ASP A 293 -4.68 34.97 -19.84
N VAL A 294 -4.62 35.23 -18.54
CA VAL A 294 -3.58 36.06 -17.92
C VAL A 294 -2.20 35.43 -18.13
N MET A 295 -2.06 34.13 -17.86
CA MET A 295 -0.79 33.41 -18.00
C MET A 295 -0.25 33.41 -19.44
N LYS A 296 -1.13 33.30 -20.45
CA LYS A 296 -0.75 33.40 -21.87
C LYS A 296 -0.35 34.82 -22.27
N GLY A 297 -0.76 35.84 -21.50
CA GLY A 297 -0.34 37.22 -21.66
C GLY A 297 0.95 37.60 -20.92
N LEU A 298 1.45 36.73 -20.02
CA LEU A 298 2.69 36.98 -19.30
C LEU A 298 3.93 36.76 -20.21
N PRO A 299 5.01 37.52 -20.00
CA PRO A 299 6.29 37.27 -20.68
C PRO A 299 6.84 35.88 -20.38
N SER A 300 7.55 35.26 -21.34
CA SER A 300 8.09 33.90 -21.20
C SER A 300 9.20 33.76 -20.14
N ASP A 301 9.82 34.86 -19.68
CA ASP A 301 10.74 34.85 -18.52
C ASP A 301 10.01 34.86 -17.17
N ASN A 302 8.69 35.06 -17.16
CA ASN A 302 7.89 34.96 -15.96
C ASN A 302 7.63 33.48 -15.63
N PRO A 303 7.99 33.01 -14.42
CA PRO A 303 7.77 31.62 -14.03
C PRO A 303 6.30 31.17 -14.02
N TYR A 304 5.34 32.09 -13.90
CA TYR A 304 3.91 31.81 -13.98
C TYR A 304 3.33 31.95 -15.39
N SER A 305 4.15 32.26 -16.40
CA SER A 305 3.67 32.26 -17.78
C SER A 305 3.20 30.87 -18.21
N TRP A 306 2.27 30.86 -19.18
CA TRP A 306 1.77 29.61 -19.76
C TRP A 306 2.90 28.78 -20.35
N ASP A 307 3.83 29.43 -21.04
CA ASP A 307 4.94 28.77 -21.72
C ASP A 307 5.90 28.09 -20.73
N VAL A 308 6.17 28.71 -19.58
CA VAL A 308 6.97 28.08 -18.52
C VAL A 308 6.21 26.92 -17.90
N GLN A 309 4.97 27.14 -17.45
CA GLN A 309 4.20 26.11 -16.76
C GLN A 309 3.97 24.89 -17.64
N ALA A 310 3.48 25.07 -18.87
CA ALA A 310 3.34 23.99 -19.86
C ALA A 310 4.70 23.37 -20.24
N GLY A 311 5.74 24.20 -20.33
CA GLY A 311 7.10 23.81 -20.65
C GLY A 311 7.74 22.87 -19.61
N ILE A 312 7.26 22.86 -18.37
CA ILE A 312 7.69 21.90 -17.34
C ILE A 312 7.42 20.46 -17.81
N HIS A 313 6.27 20.21 -18.41
CA HIS A 313 5.96 18.92 -19.00
C HIS A 313 6.84 18.64 -20.23
N GLY A 314 6.99 19.61 -21.12
CA GLY A 314 7.88 19.48 -22.28
C GLY A 314 7.81 20.65 -23.26
N THR A 315 8.74 20.61 -24.22
CA THR A 315 8.90 21.56 -25.33
C THR A 315 9.30 20.84 -26.62
N PHE A 316 9.33 21.54 -27.76
CA PHE A 316 9.85 20.98 -29.01
C PHE A 316 11.37 20.71 -28.99
N TRP A 317 12.09 21.16 -27.98
CA TRP A 317 13.55 21.07 -27.93
C TRP A 317 14.02 19.75 -27.31
N THR A 318 14.29 18.78 -28.18
CA THR A 318 14.53 17.38 -27.76
C THR A 318 15.96 17.05 -27.35
N THR A 319 16.90 17.99 -27.48
CA THR A 319 18.31 17.84 -27.08
C THR A 319 18.74 18.94 -26.11
N LEU A 320 19.77 18.71 -25.31
CA LEU A 320 20.26 19.73 -24.35
C LEU A 320 20.70 21.01 -25.06
N SER A 321 21.32 20.85 -26.23
CA SER A 321 21.78 21.98 -27.04
C SER A 321 20.60 22.79 -27.57
N SER A 322 19.58 22.12 -28.12
CA SER A 322 18.37 22.80 -28.59
C SER A 322 17.55 23.41 -27.45
N LEU A 323 17.48 22.75 -26.29
CA LEU A 323 16.74 23.25 -25.13
C LEU A 323 17.38 24.53 -24.63
N LYS A 324 18.69 24.51 -24.38
CA LYS A 324 19.41 25.68 -23.92
C LYS A 324 19.32 26.85 -24.91
N GLN A 325 19.50 26.57 -26.20
CA GLN A 325 19.43 27.62 -27.23
C GLN A 325 18.00 28.16 -27.37
N GLY A 326 17.00 27.28 -27.39
CA GLY A 326 15.59 27.65 -27.47
C GLY A 326 15.13 28.51 -26.29
N MET A 327 15.55 28.17 -25.07
CA MET A 327 15.30 29.00 -23.89
C MET A 327 15.85 30.42 -24.02
N ILE A 328 17.00 30.60 -24.67
CA ILE A 328 17.60 31.91 -24.92
C ILE A 328 16.85 32.63 -26.04
N ASP A 329 16.55 31.94 -27.13
CA ASP A 329 15.94 32.52 -28.32
C ASP A 329 14.50 32.98 -28.07
N GLU A 330 13.74 32.21 -27.29
CA GLU A 330 12.37 32.54 -26.88
C GLU A 330 12.32 33.43 -25.61
N GLY A 331 13.48 33.81 -25.06
CA GLY A 331 13.57 34.79 -23.99
C GLY A 331 13.14 34.29 -22.61
N PHE A 332 13.16 32.98 -22.35
CA PHE A 332 12.97 32.42 -21.00
C PHE A 332 14.11 32.81 -20.05
N MET A 333 15.31 33.00 -20.58
CA MET A 333 16.51 33.35 -19.81
C MET A 333 17.59 33.94 -20.72
N THR A 334 18.44 34.79 -20.16
CA THR A 334 19.66 35.26 -20.83
C THR A 334 20.68 34.12 -20.93
N THR A 335 21.69 34.27 -21.80
CA THR A 335 22.79 33.29 -21.92
C THR A 335 23.49 33.02 -20.58
N ALA A 336 23.70 34.05 -19.77
CA ALA A 336 24.35 33.92 -18.47
C ALA A 336 23.48 33.15 -17.47
N GLU A 337 22.18 33.44 -17.42
CA GLU A 337 21.22 32.71 -16.58
C GLU A 337 21.07 31.26 -17.03
N ALA A 338 21.07 30.99 -18.33
CA ALA A 338 21.07 29.63 -18.86
C ALA A 338 22.34 28.87 -18.51
N ASP A 339 23.52 29.50 -18.60
CA ASP A 339 24.78 28.89 -18.18
C ASP A 339 24.74 28.49 -16.69
N GLU A 340 24.23 29.39 -15.83
CA GLU A 340 24.11 29.16 -14.39
C GLU A 340 23.03 28.10 -14.05
N ALA A 341 21.84 28.19 -14.65
CA ALA A 341 20.74 27.27 -14.37
C ALA A 341 21.09 25.82 -14.75
N PHE A 342 21.77 25.61 -15.88
CA PHE A 342 22.24 24.29 -16.29
C PHE A 342 23.39 23.79 -15.42
N SER A 343 24.27 24.66 -14.90
CA SER A 343 25.31 24.23 -13.96
C SER A 343 24.77 23.86 -12.58
N ASP A 344 23.69 24.53 -12.17
CA ASP A 344 23.06 24.38 -10.85
C ASP A 344 21.89 23.37 -10.83
N TRP A 345 21.55 22.75 -11.98
CA TRP A 345 20.41 21.84 -12.12
C TRP A 345 19.04 22.46 -11.79
N LYS A 346 18.89 23.77 -12.05
CA LYS A 346 17.67 24.55 -11.77
C LYS A 346 16.75 24.73 -12.98
N VAL A 347 17.03 24.02 -14.07
CA VAL A 347 16.17 24.03 -15.26
C VAL A 347 15.00 23.08 -15.04
N VAL A 348 13.78 23.61 -15.17
CA VAL A 348 12.54 22.82 -15.01
C VAL A 348 11.78 22.59 -16.30
N LEU A 349 12.16 23.23 -17.40
CA LEU A 349 11.60 22.88 -18.70
C LEU A 349 12.04 21.47 -19.07
N ASN A 350 11.14 20.71 -19.70
CA ASN A 350 11.37 19.29 -20.02
C ASN A 350 11.65 18.44 -18.76
N ASN A 351 10.98 18.68 -17.63
CA ASN A 351 11.21 17.97 -16.36
C ASN A 351 10.30 16.75 -16.13
N CYS A 352 9.34 16.48 -17.02
CA CYS A 352 8.50 15.28 -16.96
C CYS A 352 9.33 13.99 -17.11
N ASN A 353 8.87 12.89 -16.50
CA ASN A 353 9.51 11.57 -16.51
C ASN A 353 9.92 11.06 -17.91
N HIS A 354 9.22 11.51 -18.96
CA HIS A 354 9.54 11.21 -20.37
C HIS A 354 10.89 11.75 -20.87
N TRP A 355 11.50 12.71 -20.16
CA TRP A 355 12.75 13.38 -20.57
C TRP A 355 14.02 12.79 -19.97
N VAL A 356 13.94 11.55 -19.47
CA VAL A 356 15.03 10.89 -18.75
C VAL A 356 16.35 10.88 -19.52
N LYS A 357 16.31 10.61 -20.83
CA LYS A 357 17.53 10.54 -21.65
C LYS A 357 18.18 11.92 -21.84
N LEU A 358 17.37 12.96 -21.97
CA LEU A 358 17.87 14.33 -22.05
C LEU A 358 18.68 14.67 -20.79
N TRP A 359 18.14 14.33 -19.62
CA TRP A 359 18.77 14.65 -18.34
C TRP A 359 19.88 13.69 -17.94
N ALA A 360 19.81 12.41 -18.31
CA ALA A 360 20.91 11.47 -18.16
C ALA A 360 22.14 11.90 -18.98
N GLN A 361 21.94 12.36 -20.22
CA GLN A 361 23.02 12.96 -21.02
C GLN A 361 23.64 14.17 -20.34
N ALA A 362 22.82 15.01 -19.68
CA ALA A 362 23.32 16.20 -18.99
C ALA A 362 24.27 15.82 -17.84
N GLN A 363 24.06 14.65 -17.24
CA GLN A 363 24.87 14.10 -16.15
C GLN A 363 26.14 13.40 -16.64
N GLY A 364 26.35 13.34 -17.96
CA GLY A 364 27.48 12.62 -18.56
C GLY A 364 27.29 11.09 -18.55
N VAL A 365 26.06 10.60 -18.34
CA VAL A 365 25.72 9.19 -18.54
C VAL A 365 25.67 8.92 -20.04
N ASP A 366 26.27 7.81 -20.47
CA ASP A 366 26.19 7.38 -21.87
C ASP A 366 24.73 7.08 -22.22
N PRO A 367 24.12 7.75 -23.22
CA PRO A 367 22.72 7.54 -23.58
C PRO A 367 22.41 6.14 -24.12
N THR A 368 23.42 5.30 -24.39
CA THR A 368 23.25 3.88 -24.69
C THR A 368 23.16 3.00 -23.45
N ILE A 369 23.41 3.54 -22.26
CA ILE A 369 23.22 2.83 -21.00
C ILE A 369 21.73 2.98 -20.59
N PRO A 370 21.07 1.89 -20.22
CA PRO A 370 19.69 1.95 -19.73
C PRO A 370 19.61 2.83 -18.49
N THR A 371 18.77 3.85 -18.53
CA THR A 371 18.51 4.71 -17.36
C THR A 371 17.50 4.02 -16.46
N GLN A 372 17.78 3.93 -15.16
CA GLN A 372 16.95 3.21 -14.20
C GLN A 372 15.54 3.82 -14.06
N ASN A 373 14.52 2.94 -14.01
CA ASN A 373 13.33 3.05 -13.15
C ASN A 373 12.52 4.37 -13.15
N PHE A 374 11.99 4.85 -14.28
CA PHE A 374 11.22 6.11 -14.30
C PHE A 374 9.71 5.98 -14.57
N SER A 375 9.20 4.83 -15.04
CA SER A 375 7.75 4.60 -15.08
C SER A 375 7.15 4.61 -13.68
N VAL A 376 7.88 4.09 -12.69
CA VAL A 376 7.43 3.97 -11.28
C VAL A 376 7.14 5.30 -10.58
N VAL A 377 7.60 6.43 -11.12
CA VAL A 377 7.34 7.78 -10.56
C VAL A 377 6.24 8.54 -11.29
N PHE A 378 5.62 7.95 -12.32
CA PHE A 378 4.63 8.61 -13.17
C PHE A 378 3.57 9.36 -12.37
N ILE A 379 2.82 8.67 -11.50
CA ILE A 379 1.68 9.27 -10.81
C ILE A 379 2.12 10.25 -9.72
N ALA A 380 3.23 9.96 -9.04
CA ALA A 380 3.81 10.85 -8.04
C ALA A 380 4.30 12.17 -8.65
N TRP A 381 4.93 12.12 -9.82
CA TRP A 381 5.43 13.32 -10.51
C TRP A 381 4.28 14.18 -11.00
N HIS A 382 3.28 13.58 -11.66
CA HIS A 382 2.12 14.32 -12.18
C HIS A 382 1.28 14.91 -11.05
N ARG A 383 1.10 14.20 -9.92
CA ARG A 383 0.44 14.72 -8.71
C ARG A 383 1.08 16.02 -8.23
N LEU A 384 2.40 16.03 -8.03
CA LEU A 384 3.11 17.23 -7.57
C LEU A 384 3.15 18.34 -8.61
N TYR A 385 3.26 17.98 -9.90
CA TYR A 385 3.22 18.95 -10.99
C TYR A 385 1.87 19.70 -11.03
N ILE A 386 0.75 18.99 -11.03
CA ILE A 386 -0.57 19.64 -11.08
C ILE A 386 -0.93 20.34 -9.76
N ALA A 387 -0.41 19.88 -8.62
CA ALA A 387 -0.56 20.58 -7.35
C ALA A 387 0.20 21.91 -7.33
N ALA A 388 1.42 21.96 -7.87
CA ALA A 388 2.18 23.19 -8.02
C ALA A 388 1.49 24.14 -9.02
N PHE A 389 1.06 23.62 -10.16
CA PHE A 389 0.30 24.38 -11.16
C PHE A 389 -1.00 24.97 -10.58
N GLU A 390 -1.72 24.21 -9.76
CA GLU A 390 -2.93 24.68 -9.07
C GLU A 390 -2.62 25.90 -8.16
N LYS A 391 -1.53 25.84 -7.38
CA LYS A 391 -1.10 26.98 -6.55
C LYS A 391 -0.75 28.20 -7.42
N VAL A 392 -0.12 27.99 -8.57
CA VAL A 392 0.20 29.08 -9.52
C VAL A 392 -1.08 29.70 -10.07
N ILE A 393 -2.04 28.91 -10.53
CA ILE A 393 -3.34 29.41 -11.03
C ILE A 393 -4.05 30.21 -9.93
N ARG A 394 -4.10 29.67 -8.71
CA ARG A 394 -4.69 30.36 -7.55
C ARG A 394 -4.03 31.72 -7.32
N GLN A 395 -2.70 31.78 -7.35
CA GLN A 395 -1.97 33.03 -7.16
C GLN A 395 -2.22 34.03 -8.29
N VAL A 396 -2.28 33.58 -9.55
CA VAL A 396 -2.63 34.42 -10.70
C VAL A 396 -4.02 35.03 -10.52
N LEU A 397 -5.01 34.24 -10.07
CA LEU A 397 -6.36 34.73 -9.80
C LEU A 397 -6.42 35.74 -8.65
N ILE A 398 -5.68 35.49 -7.57
CA ILE A 398 -5.55 36.42 -6.44
C ILE A 398 -4.99 37.76 -6.94
N ASN A 399 -3.91 37.73 -7.72
CA ASN A 399 -3.29 38.93 -8.28
C ASN A 399 -4.27 39.69 -9.18
N GLU A 400 -4.94 38.99 -10.09
CA GLU A 400 -5.89 39.58 -11.05
C GLU A 400 -7.12 40.19 -10.34
N LYS A 401 -7.64 39.55 -9.29
CA LYS A 401 -8.75 40.07 -8.47
C LYS A 401 -8.38 41.36 -7.74
N THR A 402 -7.09 41.54 -7.39
CA THR A 402 -6.61 42.76 -6.71
C THR A 402 -6.29 43.91 -7.67
N ASP A 403 -6.13 43.66 -8.98
CA ASP A 403 -5.88 44.72 -9.96
C ASP A 403 -7.19 45.41 -10.37
N ASN A 404 -7.34 46.67 -9.95
CA ASN A 404 -8.48 47.52 -10.31
C ASN A 404 -8.58 47.83 -11.83
N ASN A 405 -7.53 47.56 -12.60
CA ASN A 405 -7.53 47.73 -14.05
C ASN A 405 -7.73 46.42 -14.81
N SER A 406 -7.91 45.31 -14.09
CA SER A 406 -8.14 43.99 -14.68
C SER A 406 -9.33 44.03 -15.66
N PRO A 407 -9.18 43.50 -16.89
CA PRO A 407 -10.31 43.31 -17.79
C PRO A 407 -11.30 42.24 -17.29
N PHE A 408 -10.97 41.51 -16.22
CA PHE A 408 -11.77 40.49 -15.56
C PHE A 408 -12.34 40.94 -14.21
N ALA A 409 -12.11 42.18 -13.78
CA ALA A 409 -12.55 42.68 -12.47
C ALA A 409 -14.04 42.46 -12.16
N ALA A 410 -14.92 42.51 -13.18
CA ALA A 410 -16.34 42.22 -13.02
C ALA A 410 -16.67 40.73 -12.89
N GLU A 411 -15.88 39.84 -13.52
CA GLU A 411 -16.03 38.39 -13.38
C GLU A 411 -15.46 37.90 -12.03
N LEU A 412 -14.44 38.59 -11.50
CA LEU A 412 -13.75 38.21 -10.26
C LEU A 412 -14.29 38.87 -8.98
N SER A 413 -15.21 39.83 -9.06
CA SER A 413 -15.60 40.66 -7.90
C SER A 413 -16.18 39.86 -6.74
N ASP A 414 -16.97 38.82 -7.04
CA ASP A 414 -17.61 37.94 -6.05
C ASP A 414 -17.04 36.51 -6.07
N ALA A 415 -15.97 36.27 -6.85
CA ALA A 415 -15.35 34.95 -6.96
C ALA A 415 -14.51 34.61 -5.73
N ASP A 416 -14.64 33.38 -5.23
CA ASP A 416 -13.73 32.82 -4.23
C ASP A 416 -12.50 32.26 -4.94
N VAL A 417 -11.44 33.07 -4.98
CA VAL A 417 -10.18 32.70 -5.65
C VAL A 417 -9.17 32.15 -4.65
N GLU A 418 -9.36 32.45 -3.36
CA GLU A 418 -8.49 32.11 -2.26
C GLU A 418 -8.57 30.61 -1.92
N THR A 419 -9.72 29.97 -2.18
CA THR A 419 -9.94 28.52 -2.03
C THR A 419 -10.01 27.78 -3.36
N TRP A 420 -9.78 28.46 -4.49
CA TRP A 420 -9.87 27.83 -5.82
C TRP A 420 -8.96 26.59 -5.89
N ALA A 421 -9.48 25.50 -6.44
CA ALA A 421 -8.74 24.28 -6.70
C ALA A 421 -9.05 23.76 -8.11
N LEU A 422 -8.12 22.99 -8.67
CA LEU A 422 -8.20 22.53 -10.05
C LEU A 422 -9.38 21.54 -10.20
N PRO A 423 -10.32 21.74 -11.14
CA PRO A 423 -11.35 20.75 -11.41
C PRO A 423 -10.75 19.49 -12.05
N TYR A 424 -11.49 18.38 -12.05
CA TYR A 424 -11.07 17.14 -12.69
C TYR A 424 -12.13 16.62 -13.67
N TRP A 425 -11.72 15.99 -14.77
CA TRP A 425 -12.66 15.45 -15.76
C TRP A 425 -12.88 13.95 -15.59
N ASP A 426 -13.91 13.57 -14.83
CA ASP A 426 -14.32 12.17 -14.68
C ASP A 426 -15.13 11.69 -15.88
N TYR A 427 -14.46 11.01 -16.80
CA TYR A 427 -15.06 10.49 -18.03
C TYR A 427 -15.52 9.02 -17.95
N ARG A 428 -15.63 8.46 -16.72
CA ARG A 428 -16.16 7.10 -16.50
C ARG A 428 -17.66 7.00 -16.71
N THR A 429 -18.38 8.05 -16.34
CA THR A 429 -19.84 8.11 -16.47
C THR A 429 -20.20 8.59 -17.88
N PRO A 430 -21.00 7.83 -18.64
CA PRO A 430 -21.33 8.19 -20.03
C PRO A 430 -21.80 9.63 -20.20
N GLU A 431 -22.63 10.12 -19.29
CA GLU A 431 -23.22 11.45 -19.32
C GLU A 431 -22.20 12.58 -19.16
N ASN A 432 -21.08 12.33 -18.45
CA ASN A 432 -20.03 13.31 -18.17
C ASN A 432 -18.77 13.06 -19.01
N SER A 433 -18.82 12.09 -19.92
CA SER A 433 -17.68 11.67 -20.73
C SER A 433 -17.38 12.60 -21.90
N ALA A 434 -18.19 13.63 -22.16
CA ALA A 434 -17.87 14.65 -23.15
C ALA A 434 -16.86 15.67 -22.60
N LEU A 435 -16.03 16.23 -23.50
CA LEU A 435 -15.14 17.34 -23.17
C LEU A 435 -15.94 18.46 -22.47
N PRO A 436 -15.50 18.99 -21.31
CA PRO A 436 -16.27 20.00 -20.58
C PRO A 436 -16.54 21.23 -21.46
N GLN A 437 -17.73 21.85 -21.30
CA GLN A 437 -18.20 22.91 -22.20
C GLN A 437 -17.21 24.08 -22.34
N GLY A 438 -16.58 24.49 -21.23
CA GLY A 438 -15.61 25.58 -21.21
C GLY A 438 -14.38 25.37 -22.10
N PHE A 439 -14.12 24.16 -22.59
CA PHE A 439 -12.99 23.85 -23.49
C PHE A 439 -13.38 23.74 -24.96
N ARG A 440 -14.68 23.69 -25.28
CA ARG A 440 -15.21 23.44 -26.63
C ARG A 440 -15.49 24.70 -27.44
N GLU A 441 -15.75 25.81 -26.75
CA GLU A 441 -16.25 27.03 -27.37
C GLU A 441 -15.08 27.98 -27.72
N PRO A 442 -14.90 28.42 -28.98
CA PRO A 442 -13.79 29.30 -29.35
C PRO A 442 -13.92 30.73 -28.79
N MET A 443 -15.11 31.11 -28.31
CA MET A 443 -15.41 32.44 -27.77
C MET A 443 -16.19 32.31 -26.47
N HIS A 444 -15.88 33.12 -25.47
CA HIS A 444 -16.62 33.24 -24.21
C HIS A 444 -16.77 34.71 -23.84
N ASN A 445 -17.99 35.15 -23.46
CA ASN A 445 -18.31 36.55 -23.14
C ASN A 445 -17.79 37.59 -24.15
N GLY A 446 -17.79 37.23 -25.44
CA GLY A 446 -17.34 38.12 -26.53
C GLY A 446 -15.82 38.24 -26.69
N ARG A 447 -15.03 37.44 -25.98
CA ARG A 447 -13.55 37.34 -26.10
C ARG A 447 -13.16 35.95 -26.59
N PRO A 448 -11.98 35.77 -27.23
CA PRO A 448 -11.41 34.45 -27.46
C PRO A 448 -11.36 33.65 -26.16
N ASN A 449 -11.72 32.38 -26.22
CA ASN A 449 -11.66 31.52 -25.06
C ASN A 449 -10.26 30.91 -24.90
N SER A 450 -9.56 31.29 -23.84
CA SER A 450 -8.18 30.83 -23.59
C SER A 450 -8.05 29.34 -23.25
N LEU A 451 -9.15 28.64 -22.97
CA LEU A 451 -9.17 27.17 -22.80
C LEU A 451 -9.47 26.40 -24.09
N TYR A 452 -9.98 27.07 -25.12
CA TYR A 452 -10.23 26.43 -26.41
C TYR A 452 -8.92 26.17 -27.14
N GLU A 453 -8.78 24.97 -27.66
CA GLU A 453 -7.66 24.59 -28.53
C GLU A 453 -8.20 23.96 -29.80
N LYS A 454 -7.78 24.51 -30.96
CA LYS A 454 -8.20 23.97 -32.26
C LYS A 454 -7.46 22.68 -32.60
N ILE A 455 -6.23 22.52 -32.09
CA ILE A 455 -5.36 21.36 -32.35
C ILE A 455 -5.68 20.20 -31.40
N ARG A 456 -6.93 19.73 -31.45
CA ARG A 456 -7.45 18.52 -30.78
C ARG A 456 -8.23 17.68 -31.79
N GLY A 457 -8.73 16.52 -31.37
CA GLY A 457 -9.70 15.74 -32.14
C GLY A 457 -10.93 16.55 -32.48
N ALA A 458 -11.34 16.55 -33.75
CA ALA A 458 -12.45 17.34 -34.25
C ALA A 458 -13.78 16.94 -33.58
N ASP A 459 -14.03 15.64 -33.42
CA ASP A 459 -15.25 15.13 -32.78
C ASP A 459 -15.24 15.41 -31.26
N ILE A 460 -14.08 15.31 -30.62
CA ILE A 460 -13.91 15.65 -29.21
C ILE A 460 -14.17 17.13 -28.96
N ASN A 461 -13.64 18.00 -29.82
CA ASN A 461 -13.92 19.45 -29.79
C ASN A 461 -15.39 19.77 -30.07
N ALA A 462 -16.06 18.99 -30.92
CA ALA A 462 -17.50 19.10 -31.15
C ALA A 462 -18.34 18.63 -29.94
N GLY A 463 -17.71 17.98 -28.95
CA GLY A 463 -18.34 17.48 -27.74
C GLY A 463 -18.99 16.11 -27.90
N LEU A 464 -18.51 15.29 -28.84
CA LEU A 464 -18.85 13.87 -28.87
C LEU A 464 -18.40 13.23 -27.54
N PRO A 465 -19.29 12.59 -26.77
CA PRO A 465 -18.91 11.93 -25.53
C PRO A 465 -17.93 10.78 -25.76
N LEU A 466 -17.01 10.53 -24.82
CA LEU A 466 -16.14 9.34 -24.88
C LEU A 466 -16.93 8.03 -24.78
N SER A 467 -18.17 8.06 -24.27
CA SER A 467 -19.08 6.91 -24.32
C SER A 467 -19.69 6.64 -25.70
N GLU A 468 -19.61 7.59 -26.63
CA GLU A 468 -20.03 7.45 -28.03
C GLU A 468 -18.84 7.46 -29.00
N THR A 469 -17.67 7.87 -28.51
CA THR A 469 -16.40 7.71 -29.19
C THR A 469 -15.98 6.25 -29.06
N HIS A 470 -15.66 5.64 -30.19
CA HIS A 470 -15.20 4.27 -30.22
C HIS A 470 -13.68 4.29 -30.24
N MET A 471 -13.06 3.30 -29.61
CA MET A 471 -11.64 3.11 -29.79
C MET A 471 -11.38 2.96 -31.30
N PRO A 472 -10.47 3.75 -31.88
CA PRO A 472 -10.04 3.52 -33.25
C PRO A 472 -9.45 2.14 -33.29
N GLU A 473 -9.77 1.46 -34.37
CA GLU A 473 -9.80 0.04 -34.30
C GLU A 473 -8.39 -0.46 -34.12
N GLY A 474 -8.26 -1.15 -32.96
CA GLY A 474 -7.18 -1.72 -32.12
C GLY A 474 -5.79 -1.12 -32.01
N ASP A 475 -5.68 0.18 -31.93
CA ASP A 475 -4.42 0.74 -31.46
C ASP A 475 -4.13 0.35 -30.00
N LEU A 476 -5.13 -0.06 -29.22
CA LEU A 476 -5.01 -0.08 -27.76
C LEU A 476 -5.61 -1.33 -27.10
N GLY A 477 -4.91 -2.45 -27.23
CA GLY A 477 -5.21 -3.67 -26.46
C GLY A 477 -4.64 -3.68 -25.04
N ILE A 478 -4.34 -2.52 -24.44
CA ILE A 478 -3.37 -2.36 -23.34
C ILE A 478 -3.73 -3.03 -21.99
N VAL A 479 -4.92 -3.63 -21.85
CA VAL A 479 -5.26 -4.40 -20.65
C VAL A 479 -6.10 -5.64 -21.02
N PRO A 480 -5.68 -6.87 -20.68
CA PRO A 480 -6.54 -8.03 -20.86
C PRO A 480 -7.70 -7.92 -19.88
N VAL A 481 -8.90 -7.77 -20.43
CA VAL A 481 -10.14 -7.96 -19.68
C VAL A 481 -10.55 -9.41 -19.86
N PRO A 482 -10.60 -10.23 -18.79
CA PRO A 482 -11.22 -11.54 -18.86
C PRO A 482 -12.71 -11.36 -19.22
N GLY A 483 -13.08 -11.75 -20.44
CA GLY A 483 -14.46 -11.71 -20.92
C GLY A 483 -14.73 -10.63 -21.97
N ASN A 484 -14.96 -11.09 -23.21
CA ASN A 484 -15.53 -10.37 -24.36
C ASN A 484 -15.07 -8.91 -24.56
N ALA A 485 -13.90 -8.72 -25.16
CA ALA A 485 -13.72 -7.63 -26.09
C ALA A 485 -14.76 -7.82 -27.22
N GLN A 486 -15.82 -7.01 -27.22
CA GLN A 486 -16.76 -6.93 -28.33
C GLN A 486 -16.30 -5.82 -29.26
N THR A 487 -16.45 -6.01 -30.57
CA THR A 487 -16.34 -4.92 -31.55
C THR A 487 -17.30 -3.79 -31.18
N GLY A 488 -16.84 -2.53 -31.16
CA GLY A 488 -17.67 -1.37 -30.80
C GLY A 488 -17.75 -1.05 -29.30
N VAL A 489 -16.70 -1.34 -28.52
CA VAL A 489 -16.57 -0.84 -27.13
C VAL A 489 -16.27 0.67 -27.17
N SER A 490 -17.04 1.45 -26.41
CA SER A 490 -16.77 2.88 -26.28
C SER A 490 -15.54 3.15 -25.42
N VAL A 491 -14.90 4.31 -25.63
CA VAL A 491 -13.71 4.73 -24.87
C VAL A 491 -13.99 4.71 -23.35
N SER A 492 -15.14 5.21 -22.91
CA SER A 492 -15.52 5.16 -21.48
C SER A 492 -15.63 3.74 -20.93
N GLN A 493 -16.15 2.78 -21.70
CA GLN A 493 -16.25 1.39 -21.24
C GLN A 493 -14.85 0.77 -21.10
N TYR A 494 -13.94 1.04 -22.04
CA TYR A 494 -12.54 0.61 -21.95
C TYR A 494 -11.85 1.19 -20.71
N PHE A 495 -12.00 2.49 -20.46
CA PHE A 495 -11.45 3.14 -19.26
C PHE A 495 -11.98 2.52 -17.96
N ASN A 496 -13.27 2.24 -17.88
CA ASN A 496 -13.85 1.60 -16.70
C ASN A 496 -13.26 0.20 -16.43
N GLN A 497 -12.99 -0.57 -17.48
CA GLN A 497 -12.35 -1.88 -17.34
C GLN A 497 -10.88 -1.76 -16.89
N SER A 498 -10.14 -0.82 -17.47
CA SER A 498 -8.76 -0.50 -17.09
C SER A 498 -8.65 -0.08 -15.63
N VAL A 499 -9.52 0.85 -15.19
CA VAL A 499 -9.56 1.34 -13.80
C VAL A 499 -9.90 0.22 -12.82
N ALA A 500 -10.83 -0.68 -13.16
CA ALA A 500 -11.13 -1.84 -12.30
C ALA A 500 -9.91 -2.74 -12.08
N LEU A 501 -9.09 -2.94 -13.13
CA LEU A 501 -7.88 -3.75 -13.05
C LEU A 501 -6.79 -3.05 -12.24
N GLN A 502 -6.60 -1.74 -12.42
CA GLN A 502 -5.70 -0.94 -11.57
C GLN A 502 -6.05 -1.04 -10.08
N GLN A 503 -7.32 -0.86 -9.77
CA GLN A 503 -7.82 -0.87 -8.39
C GLN A 503 -7.71 -2.25 -7.72
N ALA A 504 -7.58 -3.33 -8.49
CA ALA A 504 -7.37 -4.67 -7.99
C ALA A 504 -5.91 -5.02 -7.67
N GLN A 505 -4.94 -4.16 -8.01
CA GLN A 505 -3.52 -4.44 -7.79
C GLN A 505 -3.13 -4.30 -6.31
N THR A 506 -2.25 -5.19 -5.85
CA THR A 506 -1.76 -5.20 -4.46
C THR A 506 -0.37 -4.58 -4.32
N LEU A 507 0.25 -4.13 -5.42
CA LEU A 507 1.50 -3.39 -5.41
C LEU A 507 1.32 -2.01 -6.03
N PHE A 508 1.95 -1.01 -5.42
CA PHE A 508 1.91 0.36 -5.91
C PHE A 508 2.48 0.47 -7.33
N THR A 509 3.61 -0.21 -7.62
CA THR A 509 4.26 -0.18 -8.94
C THR A 509 3.35 -0.73 -10.04
N GLN A 510 2.58 -1.77 -9.76
CA GLN A 510 1.59 -2.33 -10.68
C GLN A 510 0.44 -1.36 -10.94
N PHE A 511 -0.13 -0.78 -9.87
CA PHE A 511 -1.15 0.25 -9.97
C PHE A 511 -0.66 1.43 -10.83
N ASN A 512 0.52 1.96 -10.52
CA ASN A 512 1.12 3.09 -11.22
C ASN A 512 1.35 2.80 -12.71
N SER A 513 1.97 1.65 -13.05
CA SER A 513 2.24 1.30 -14.45
C SER A 513 0.95 1.13 -15.25
N LEU A 514 -0.08 0.52 -14.65
CA LEU A 514 -1.38 0.39 -15.31
C LEU A 514 -2.09 1.75 -15.48
N ALA A 515 -1.95 2.67 -14.52
CA ALA A 515 -2.52 4.02 -14.58
C ALA A 515 -1.85 4.90 -15.65
N GLU A 516 -0.52 4.78 -15.81
CA GLU A 516 0.27 5.46 -16.86
C GLU A 516 -0.18 5.02 -18.27
N LEU A 517 -0.45 3.74 -18.42
CA LEU A 517 -0.89 3.14 -19.69
C LEU A 517 -2.32 3.56 -20.05
N SER A 518 -3.26 3.38 -19.14
CA SER A 518 -4.66 3.75 -19.35
C SER A 518 -5.28 4.13 -18.00
N PRO A 519 -6.22 5.06 -17.91
CA PRO A 519 -6.74 5.84 -19.01
C PRO A 519 -5.76 6.93 -19.49
N HIS A 520 -4.60 7.15 -18.84
CA HIS A 520 -3.68 8.24 -19.15
C HIS A 520 -3.25 8.30 -20.63
N ALA A 521 -2.40 7.40 -21.12
CA ALA A 521 -1.83 7.52 -22.47
C ALA A 521 -2.92 7.48 -23.55
N VAL A 522 -3.90 6.59 -23.36
CA VAL A 522 -5.04 6.46 -24.27
C VAL A 522 -5.88 7.74 -24.36
N ALA A 523 -6.14 8.42 -23.25
CA ALA A 523 -6.91 9.67 -23.28
C ALA A 523 -6.16 10.77 -24.02
N HIS A 524 -4.82 10.85 -23.90
CA HIS A 524 -4.03 11.79 -24.70
C HIS A 524 -4.26 11.59 -26.20
N ASP A 525 -4.25 10.35 -26.67
CA ASP A 525 -4.49 10.05 -28.07
C ASP A 525 -5.92 10.35 -28.49
N VAL A 526 -6.91 9.88 -27.71
CA VAL A 526 -8.33 10.08 -28.02
C VAL A 526 -8.67 11.57 -28.08
N ILE A 527 -8.25 12.36 -27.08
CA ILE A 527 -8.43 13.82 -27.10
C ILE A 527 -7.65 14.44 -28.28
N GLY A 528 -6.51 13.85 -28.64
CA GLY A 528 -5.68 14.24 -29.77
C GLY A 528 -6.24 13.91 -31.16
N GLY A 529 -7.41 13.26 -31.25
CA GLY A 529 -8.06 12.94 -32.52
C GLY A 529 -7.73 11.56 -33.06
N MET A 530 -7.39 10.61 -32.19
CA MET A 530 -7.16 9.20 -32.59
C MET A 530 -8.35 8.59 -33.35
N SER A 531 -9.58 9.04 -33.08
CA SER A 531 -10.79 8.61 -33.79
C SER A 531 -11.10 9.40 -35.06
N ASP A 532 -10.35 10.47 -35.35
CA ASP A 532 -10.64 11.35 -36.48
C ASP A 532 -10.26 10.69 -37.82
N THR A 533 -10.90 11.14 -38.90
CA THR A 533 -10.47 10.82 -40.28
C THR A 533 -9.18 11.56 -40.65
N ALA A 534 -8.60 11.24 -41.82
CA ALA A 534 -7.32 11.82 -42.27
C ALA A 534 -7.30 13.36 -42.32
N LEU A 535 -8.40 14.03 -42.72
CA LEU A 535 -8.40 15.47 -42.94
C LEU A 535 -8.20 16.31 -41.67
N PRO A 536 -8.92 16.05 -40.55
CA PRO A 536 -8.58 16.66 -39.26
C PRO A 536 -7.14 16.41 -38.82
N ARG A 537 -6.62 15.18 -38.98
CA ARG A 537 -5.23 14.85 -38.63
C ARG A 537 -4.22 15.66 -39.44
N ILE A 538 -4.45 15.83 -40.74
CA ILE A 538 -3.61 16.68 -41.61
C ILE A 538 -3.65 18.14 -41.13
N SER A 539 -4.83 18.66 -40.76
CA SER A 539 -4.97 20.02 -40.22
C SER A 539 -4.14 20.20 -38.94
N ASN A 540 -4.29 19.28 -37.99
CA ASN A 540 -3.57 19.35 -36.73
C ASN A 540 -2.05 19.22 -36.94
N TRP A 541 -1.61 18.35 -37.86
CA TRP A 541 -0.20 18.23 -38.24
C TRP A 541 0.37 19.51 -38.83
N ILE A 542 -0.36 20.20 -39.73
CA ILE A 542 0.07 21.49 -40.29
C ILE A 542 0.24 22.51 -39.15
N ASP A 543 -0.75 22.60 -38.26
CA ASP A 543 -0.72 23.55 -37.14
C ASP A 543 0.43 23.26 -36.17
N MET A 544 0.69 21.99 -35.86
CA MET A 544 1.83 21.55 -35.04
C MET A 544 3.18 21.94 -35.67
N VAL A 545 3.35 21.69 -36.97
CA VAL A 545 4.57 22.06 -37.70
C VAL A 545 4.72 23.58 -37.77
N ASP A 546 3.63 24.33 -37.92
CA ASP A 546 3.66 25.79 -37.92
C ASP A 546 4.14 26.35 -36.57
N ILE A 547 3.61 25.84 -35.45
CA ILE A 547 4.06 26.25 -34.11
C ILE A 547 5.54 25.91 -33.92
N ALA A 548 5.97 24.68 -34.25
CA ALA A 548 7.37 24.28 -34.10
C ALA A 548 8.32 25.15 -34.93
N ARG A 549 7.90 25.57 -36.12
CA ARG A 549 8.68 26.49 -36.97
C ARG A 549 8.80 27.90 -36.38
N LEU A 550 7.78 28.37 -35.66
CA LEU A 550 7.84 29.65 -34.94
C LEU A 550 8.86 29.59 -33.80
N GLU A 551 9.04 28.43 -33.17
CA GLU A 551 10.01 28.18 -32.09
C GLU A 551 11.38 27.68 -32.59
N ASN A 552 11.71 27.99 -33.85
CA ASN A 552 12.97 27.64 -34.50
C ASN A 552 13.26 26.13 -34.58
N VAL A 553 12.22 25.29 -34.62
CA VAL A 553 12.30 23.84 -34.85
C VAL A 553 11.70 23.46 -36.21
N PRO A 554 12.34 23.83 -37.34
CA PRO A 554 11.78 23.57 -38.67
C PRO A 554 11.84 22.10 -39.08
N THR A 555 12.54 21.26 -38.32
CA THR A 555 12.76 19.84 -38.60
C THR A 555 11.75 18.94 -37.89
N LEU A 556 10.75 19.48 -37.18
CA LEU A 556 9.73 18.64 -36.55
C LEU A 556 9.14 17.68 -37.60
N TRP A 557 9.19 16.38 -37.27
CA TRP A 557 8.76 15.29 -38.14
C TRP A 557 9.36 15.31 -39.56
N GLU A 558 10.61 15.76 -39.72
CA GLU A 558 11.30 15.86 -41.01
C GLU A 558 10.57 16.72 -42.05
N SER A 559 9.65 17.58 -41.59
CA SER A 559 8.72 18.34 -42.42
C SER A 559 9.41 19.31 -43.40
N ASN A 560 10.65 19.73 -43.11
CA ASN A 560 11.45 20.61 -43.96
C ASN A 560 12.26 19.91 -45.05
N THR A 561 12.17 18.58 -45.19
CA THR A 561 12.85 17.83 -46.26
C THR A 561 11.86 16.94 -47.04
N ILE A 562 12.38 16.09 -47.93
CA ILE A 562 11.63 14.94 -48.45
C ILE A 562 12.10 13.73 -47.63
N PRO A 563 11.27 13.21 -46.70
CA PRO A 563 11.66 12.13 -45.79
C PRO A 563 12.20 10.91 -46.55
N SER A 564 13.12 10.18 -45.93
CA SER A 564 13.71 8.98 -46.56
C SER A 564 12.67 7.88 -46.79
N ASP A 565 11.68 7.79 -45.92
CA ASP A 565 10.56 6.83 -45.90
C ASP A 565 9.30 7.34 -46.63
N ALA A 566 9.39 8.48 -47.34
CA ALA A 566 8.28 9.04 -48.11
C ALA A 566 7.67 8.03 -49.12
N GLY A 567 8.45 7.06 -49.61
CA GLY A 567 8.04 6.16 -50.70
C GLY A 567 8.08 6.84 -52.07
N GLU A 568 7.99 6.05 -53.14
CA GLU A 568 8.11 6.54 -54.52
C GLU A 568 6.93 7.42 -54.93
N THR A 569 5.71 7.10 -54.48
CA THR A 569 4.48 7.83 -54.82
C THR A 569 4.50 9.26 -54.27
N LEU A 570 4.72 9.44 -52.96
CA LEU A 570 4.81 10.77 -52.35
C LEU A 570 6.01 11.55 -52.89
N ARG A 571 7.18 10.91 -53.04
CA ARG A 571 8.37 11.56 -53.60
C ARG A 571 8.09 12.13 -55.00
N ASN A 572 7.48 11.33 -55.87
CA ASN A 572 7.10 11.77 -57.20
C ASN A 572 6.07 12.92 -57.16
N ALA A 573 5.09 12.87 -56.27
CA ALA A 573 4.10 13.93 -56.12
C ALA A 573 4.74 15.28 -55.72
N ILE A 574 5.68 15.24 -54.79
CA ILE A 574 6.45 16.40 -54.32
C ILE A 574 7.33 16.95 -55.46
N GLU A 575 8.13 16.09 -56.09
CA GLU A 575 9.10 16.48 -57.12
C GLU A 575 8.41 16.99 -58.40
N GLN A 576 7.38 16.29 -58.89
CA GLN A 576 6.62 16.72 -60.08
C GLN A 576 5.80 17.98 -59.79
N GLY A 577 5.34 18.16 -58.55
CA GLY A 577 4.69 19.37 -58.08
C GLY A 577 5.65 20.55 -57.84
N ASN A 578 6.97 20.34 -57.97
CA ASN A 578 8.01 21.33 -57.71
C ASN A 578 7.97 21.91 -56.28
N TYR A 579 7.59 21.08 -55.30
CA TYR A 579 7.65 21.42 -53.88
C TYR A 579 9.04 21.11 -53.33
N GLY A 580 9.57 21.99 -52.48
CA GLY A 580 10.91 21.82 -51.89
C GLY A 580 10.99 20.82 -50.73
N ASN A 581 9.85 20.48 -50.11
CA ASN A 581 9.75 19.57 -48.97
C ASN A 581 8.30 19.08 -48.79
N VAL A 582 8.12 18.12 -47.88
CA VAL A 582 6.83 17.50 -47.60
C VAL A 582 5.81 18.48 -46.99
N TYR A 583 6.24 19.39 -46.12
CA TYR A 583 5.35 20.41 -45.54
C TYR A 583 4.72 21.30 -46.61
N ASN A 584 5.52 21.84 -47.54
CA ASN A 584 5.01 22.73 -48.59
C ASN A 584 4.01 22.00 -49.50
N PHE A 585 4.24 20.71 -49.77
CA PHE A 585 3.30 19.88 -50.52
C PHE A 585 1.99 19.67 -49.76
N ILE A 586 2.06 19.22 -48.50
CA ILE A 586 0.88 18.95 -47.68
C ILE A 586 0.06 20.22 -47.44
N SER A 587 0.70 21.32 -47.06
CA SER A 587 0.03 22.60 -46.76
C SER A 587 -0.69 23.18 -48.00
N ASP A 588 -0.04 23.16 -49.17
CA ASP A 588 -0.67 23.60 -50.42
C ASP A 588 -1.81 22.67 -50.86
N LYS A 589 -1.61 21.35 -50.83
CA LYS A 589 -2.63 20.38 -51.25
C LYS A 589 -3.81 20.32 -50.30
N TYR A 590 -3.60 20.45 -49.00
CA TYR A 590 -4.68 20.56 -48.03
C TYR A 590 -5.63 21.72 -48.36
N SER A 591 -5.09 22.84 -48.88
CA SER A 591 -5.91 24.00 -49.25
C SER A 591 -6.50 23.93 -50.66
N THR A 592 -5.82 23.25 -51.60
CA THR A 592 -6.15 23.32 -53.04
C THR A 592 -6.79 22.06 -53.60
N ASP A 593 -6.37 20.88 -53.14
CA ASP A 593 -6.82 19.57 -53.57
C ASP A 593 -6.47 18.50 -52.50
N PRO A 594 -7.26 18.40 -51.41
CA PRO A 594 -6.97 17.45 -50.33
C PRO A 594 -6.89 15.99 -50.80
N SER A 595 -7.58 15.67 -51.92
CA SER A 595 -7.58 14.32 -52.47
C SER A 595 -6.19 13.87 -52.94
N ALA A 596 -5.33 14.81 -53.33
CA ALA A 596 -3.95 14.57 -53.71
C ALA A 596 -3.07 14.06 -52.56
N ILE A 597 -3.49 14.28 -51.31
CA ILE A 597 -2.84 13.70 -50.12
C ILE A 597 -3.56 12.42 -49.73
N THR A 598 -4.89 12.48 -49.55
CA THR A 598 -5.65 11.35 -48.98
C THR A 598 -5.61 10.10 -49.86
N SER A 599 -5.46 10.24 -51.18
CA SER A 599 -5.41 9.08 -52.08
C SER A 599 -4.08 8.33 -52.08
N ILE A 600 -3.03 8.87 -51.48
CA ILE A 600 -1.67 8.30 -51.48
C ILE A 600 -1.16 7.97 -50.07
N ILE A 601 -2.03 8.08 -49.05
CA ILE A 601 -1.66 7.80 -47.65
C ILE A 601 -1.08 6.39 -47.53
N ASP A 602 -1.82 5.39 -48.02
CA ASP A 602 -1.44 3.97 -47.91
C ASP A 602 -0.22 3.60 -48.79
N ASP A 603 0.15 4.46 -49.75
CA ASP A 603 1.32 4.29 -50.61
C ASP A 603 2.61 4.91 -50.01
N SER A 604 2.52 5.50 -48.80
CA SER A 604 3.60 6.20 -48.13
C SER A 604 3.63 5.88 -46.65
N ASN A 605 4.71 5.25 -46.18
CA ASN A 605 4.91 4.97 -44.75
C ASN A 605 4.83 6.26 -43.93
N TYR A 606 5.49 7.32 -44.40
CA TYR A 606 5.45 8.64 -43.76
C TYR A 606 4.00 9.16 -43.58
N LEU A 607 3.18 9.16 -44.63
CA LEU A 607 1.79 9.65 -44.51
C LEU A 607 0.92 8.73 -43.67
N THR A 608 1.10 7.41 -43.78
CA THR A 608 0.39 6.42 -42.96
C THR A 608 0.65 6.65 -41.48
N THR A 609 1.90 6.96 -41.10
CA THR A 609 2.31 7.23 -39.71
C THR A 609 1.56 8.40 -39.05
N PHE A 610 1.09 9.40 -39.81
CA PHE A 610 0.40 10.58 -39.25
C PHE A 610 -1.10 10.66 -39.59
N PHE A 611 -1.50 10.16 -40.76
CA PHE A 611 -2.82 10.41 -41.33
C PHE A 611 -3.61 9.14 -41.62
N GLY A 612 -2.97 7.98 -41.59
CA GLY A 612 -3.62 6.69 -41.83
C GLY A 612 -4.61 6.32 -40.73
N GLU A 613 -5.55 5.43 -41.04
CA GLU A 613 -6.48 4.88 -40.04
C GLU A 613 -5.72 4.18 -38.90
N SER A 614 -4.56 3.57 -39.22
CA SER A 614 -3.64 2.92 -38.27
C SER A 614 -2.52 3.84 -37.75
N SER A 615 -2.72 5.17 -37.75
CA SER A 615 -1.70 6.13 -37.27
C SER A 615 -1.31 5.88 -35.81
N ASN A 616 -0.01 5.72 -35.56
CA ASN A 616 0.56 5.68 -34.19
C ASN A 616 0.79 7.09 -33.63
N ILE A 617 0.46 8.13 -34.41
CA ILE A 617 0.64 9.52 -34.02
C ILE A 617 -0.68 10.25 -34.04
N ALA A 618 -1.03 10.87 -32.92
CA ALA A 618 -2.08 11.88 -32.84
C ALA A 618 -1.41 13.26 -32.91
N PRO A 619 -1.24 13.86 -34.12
CA PRO A 619 -0.44 15.06 -34.33
C PRO A 619 -1.16 16.31 -33.79
N SER A 620 -1.34 16.36 -32.49
CA SER A 620 -2.09 17.36 -31.73
C SER A 620 -1.26 17.83 -30.54
N LEU A 621 -1.70 18.91 -29.88
CA LEU A 621 -0.96 19.38 -28.69
C LEU A 621 -0.96 18.30 -27.61
N ILE A 622 -2.13 17.76 -27.24
CA ILE A 622 -2.26 16.76 -26.18
C ILE A 622 -1.76 15.36 -26.58
N GLY A 623 -1.88 14.98 -27.85
CA GLY A 623 -1.45 13.65 -28.33
C GLY A 623 0.06 13.51 -28.48
N TRP A 624 0.83 14.61 -28.39
CA TRP A 624 2.30 14.59 -28.48
C TRP A 624 2.91 15.02 -27.13
N VAL A 625 3.63 14.11 -26.45
CA VAL A 625 4.17 14.31 -25.08
C VAL A 625 4.78 15.70 -24.89
N PRO A 626 5.75 16.13 -25.71
CA PRO A 626 6.43 17.39 -25.44
C PRO A 626 5.57 18.65 -25.65
N THR A 627 4.34 18.55 -26.16
CA THR A 627 3.38 19.68 -26.21
C THR A 627 2.16 19.48 -25.35
N ALA A 628 2.00 18.33 -24.68
CA ALA A 628 0.73 17.98 -24.06
C ALA A 628 0.26 19.00 -23.01
N GLY A 629 1.18 19.50 -22.18
CA GLY A 629 0.89 20.55 -21.19
C GLY A 629 0.47 21.90 -21.78
N ARG A 630 0.63 22.12 -23.10
CA ARG A 630 0.19 23.35 -23.78
C ARG A 630 -1.30 23.35 -24.09
N ASP A 631 -1.92 22.17 -24.10
CA ASP A 631 -3.37 22.06 -24.14
C ASP A 631 -3.96 22.15 -22.73
N SER A 632 -4.77 23.17 -22.47
CA SER A 632 -5.32 23.41 -21.14
C SER A 632 -6.18 22.27 -20.55
N ILE A 633 -6.71 21.35 -21.37
CA ILE A 633 -7.45 20.18 -20.85
C ILE A 633 -6.52 19.14 -20.19
N PHE A 634 -5.22 19.18 -20.52
CA PHE A 634 -4.19 18.32 -19.91
C PHE A 634 -4.32 18.27 -18.39
N TYR A 635 -4.48 19.42 -17.75
CA TYR A 635 -4.50 19.53 -16.29
C TYR A 635 -5.75 18.92 -15.66
N LEU A 636 -6.92 19.01 -16.30
CA LEU A 636 -8.15 18.37 -15.81
C LEU A 636 -8.14 16.85 -16.03
N HIS A 637 -7.55 16.41 -17.15
CA HIS A 637 -7.30 14.98 -17.42
C HIS A 637 -6.35 14.40 -16.37
N HIS A 638 -5.21 15.04 -16.12
CA HIS A 638 -4.26 14.62 -15.10
C HIS A 638 -4.81 14.77 -13.67
N GLY A 639 -5.72 15.71 -13.42
CA GLY A 639 -6.51 15.75 -12.18
C GLY A 639 -7.39 14.52 -11.98
N TYR A 640 -7.93 13.94 -13.05
CA TYR A 640 -8.66 12.69 -12.95
C TYR A 640 -7.73 11.46 -12.83
N VAL A 641 -6.59 11.44 -13.53
CA VAL A 641 -5.56 10.39 -13.33
C VAL A 641 -5.06 10.40 -11.89
N ASP A 642 -4.80 11.57 -11.32
CA ASP A 642 -4.42 11.76 -9.92
C ASP A 642 -5.50 11.25 -8.94
N LYS A 643 -6.77 11.53 -9.23
CA LYS A 643 -7.92 11.04 -8.47
C LYS A 643 -7.99 9.52 -8.40
N LEU A 644 -7.55 8.80 -9.44
CA LEU A 644 -7.52 7.33 -9.41
C LEU A 644 -6.61 6.81 -8.30
N TRP A 645 -5.52 7.52 -8.01
CA TRP A 645 -4.64 7.16 -6.88
C TRP A 645 -5.29 7.49 -5.54
N THR A 646 -6.00 8.61 -5.43
CA THR A 646 -6.83 8.90 -4.25
C THR A 646 -7.88 7.81 -4.01
N GLU A 647 -8.57 7.35 -5.04
CA GLU A 647 -9.50 6.22 -4.94
C GLU A 647 -8.79 4.92 -4.54
N TYR A 648 -7.65 4.61 -5.16
CA TYR A 648 -6.84 3.44 -4.82
C TYR A 648 -6.42 3.45 -3.35
N ASN A 649 -5.98 4.59 -2.81
CA ASN A 649 -5.58 4.77 -1.42
C ASN A 649 -6.73 4.57 -0.41
N THR A 650 -7.97 4.36 -0.86
CA THR A 650 -9.12 3.98 0.00
C THR A 650 -9.45 2.49 -0.02
N LEU A 651 -8.77 1.70 -0.86
CA LEU A 651 -9.05 0.27 -1.05
C LEU A 651 -8.20 -0.63 -0.13
N PRO A 652 -8.72 -1.79 0.31
CA PRO A 652 -7.94 -2.76 1.10
C PRO A 652 -6.76 -3.36 0.33
N THR A 653 -6.82 -3.35 -1.00
CA THR A 653 -5.74 -3.80 -1.89
C THR A 653 -4.64 -2.75 -2.05
N SER A 654 -4.78 -1.55 -1.46
CA SER A 654 -3.82 -0.48 -1.67
C SER A 654 -2.48 -0.77 -1.02
N ALA A 655 -1.40 -0.60 -1.77
CA ALA A 655 -0.04 -0.58 -1.24
C ALA A 655 0.56 0.83 -1.24
N TYR A 656 1.44 1.07 -0.27
CA TYR A 656 2.13 2.34 -0.08
C TYR A 656 3.32 2.47 -1.04
N LEU A 657 3.49 3.62 -1.70
CA LEU A 657 4.69 3.98 -2.47
C LEU A 657 5.85 4.11 -1.51
N GLN A 658 6.89 3.28 -1.65
CA GLN A 658 8.02 3.33 -0.72
C GLN A 658 9.11 4.30 -1.16
N GLU A 659 9.88 4.73 -0.17
CA GLU A 659 11.02 5.63 -0.35
C GLU A 659 12.12 4.98 -1.20
N SER A 660 12.35 3.68 -1.01
CA SER A 660 13.31 2.89 -1.80
C SER A 660 13.01 2.90 -3.30
N VAL A 661 11.73 2.85 -3.69
CA VAL A 661 11.31 2.95 -5.11
C VAL A 661 11.67 4.32 -5.68
N LEU A 662 11.44 5.40 -4.93
CA LEU A 662 11.82 6.75 -5.32
C LEU A 662 13.34 6.97 -5.35
N ASP A 663 14.07 6.33 -4.43
CA ASP A 663 15.53 6.38 -4.38
C ASP A 663 16.16 5.74 -5.62
N ILE A 664 15.66 4.55 -5.98
CA ILE A 664 16.08 3.83 -7.17
C ILE A 664 15.74 4.61 -8.44
N ALA A 665 14.57 5.26 -8.48
CA ALA A 665 14.18 6.09 -9.62
C ALA A 665 15.05 7.34 -9.77
N GLY A 666 15.42 7.98 -8.65
CA GLY A 666 16.30 9.15 -8.63
C GLY A 666 15.83 10.27 -9.55
N TRP A 667 14.59 10.77 -9.38
CA TRP A 667 14.00 11.78 -10.26
C TRP A 667 13.96 13.19 -9.67
N ASN A 668 13.91 14.21 -10.53
CA ASN A 668 13.75 15.61 -10.12
C ASN A 668 12.30 16.03 -9.95
N PHE A 669 11.91 16.25 -8.70
CA PHE A 669 10.62 16.80 -8.31
C PHE A 669 10.79 18.26 -7.95
N THR A 670 10.95 19.09 -8.98
CA THR A 670 11.16 20.53 -8.83
C THR A 670 10.15 21.29 -9.69
N PHE A 671 9.42 22.20 -9.06
CA PHE A 671 8.31 22.93 -9.68
C PHE A 671 8.31 24.39 -9.22
N TRP A 672 7.77 25.27 -10.05
CA TRP A 672 7.52 26.66 -9.65
C TRP A 672 6.25 26.73 -8.80
N GLU A 673 6.34 27.39 -7.65
CA GLU A 673 5.23 27.64 -6.73
C GLU A 673 5.23 29.11 -6.26
N PRO A 674 4.10 29.63 -5.74
CA PRO A 674 4.09 30.86 -4.94
C PRO A 674 4.67 30.67 -3.55
N ASP A 675 5.50 31.62 -3.13
CA ASP A 675 5.89 31.78 -1.74
C ASP A 675 4.76 32.42 -0.91
N ALA A 676 5.04 32.72 0.36
CA ALA A 676 4.07 33.34 1.27
C ALA A 676 3.60 34.76 0.84
N ASN A 677 4.33 35.42 -0.05
CA ASN A 677 3.98 36.73 -0.62
C ASN A 677 3.32 36.61 -2.01
N GLY A 678 3.26 35.40 -2.57
CA GLY A 678 2.81 35.16 -3.93
C GLY A 678 3.89 35.35 -5.01
N ASP A 679 5.16 35.49 -4.61
CA ASP A 679 6.29 35.59 -5.52
C ASP A 679 6.73 34.19 -5.98
N PRO A 680 7.18 34.01 -7.24
CA PRO A 680 7.62 32.71 -7.73
C PRO A 680 8.88 32.20 -7.00
N ILE A 681 8.81 30.97 -6.51
CA ILE A 681 9.93 30.23 -5.95
C ILE A 681 10.02 28.83 -6.57
N LEU A 682 11.24 28.33 -6.64
CA LEU A 682 11.51 26.98 -7.12
C LEU A 682 11.44 26.02 -5.93
N GLN A 683 10.35 25.26 -5.85
CA GLN A 683 10.14 24.26 -4.81
C GLN A 683 10.74 22.92 -5.25
N THR A 684 11.76 22.47 -4.54
CA THR A 684 12.43 21.18 -4.78
C THR A 684 12.10 20.18 -3.67
N TYR A 685 11.55 19.03 -4.07
CA TYR A 685 11.24 17.90 -3.20
C TYR A 685 12.35 16.84 -3.27
N SER A 686 12.82 16.51 -4.48
CA SER A 686 13.94 15.60 -4.73
C SER A 686 14.69 15.99 -6.02
N THR A 687 15.91 15.46 -6.20
CA THR A 687 16.79 15.71 -7.36
C THR A 687 17.26 14.39 -7.95
N TRP A 688 17.81 14.46 -9.16
CA TRP A 688 18.20 13.30 -9.96
C TRP A 688 19.23 12.33 -9.35
N ASN A 689 19.95 12.73 -8.30
CA ASN A 689 21.06 11.98 -7.73
C ASN A 689 20.86 11.87 -6.22
N ASN A 690 19.88 11.03 -5.85
CA ASN A 690 19.26 10.88 -4.53
C ASN A 690 20.21 10.55 -3.34
N ALA A 691 21.54 10.69 -3.48
CA ALA A 691 22.49 10.35 -2.41
C ALA A 691 23.78 11.20 -2.28
N ASN A 692 24.17 12.13 -3.18
CA ASN A 692 25.52 12.74 -3.08
C ASN A 692 25.66 14.25 -3.35
N TYR A 693 24.58 15.04 -3.44
CA TYR A 693 24.70 16.48 -3.72
C TYR A 693 24.39 17.44 -2.57
N LEU A 694 24.45 16.99 -1.31
CA LEU A 694 24.14 17.86 -0.19
C LEU A 694 25.33 17.94 0.76
N GLY A 695 26.02 19.08 0.70
CA GLY A 695 26.84 19.52 1.83
C GLY A 695 25.97 19.62 3.09
N SER A 696 26.62 19.65 4.26
CA SER A 696 25.94 19.85 5.55
C SER A 696 24.94 21.03 5.47
N GLY A 697 23.65 20.78 5.74
CA GLY A 697 22.60 21.80 5.83
C GLY A 697 21.44 21.71 4.82
N VAL A 698 21.43 20.74 3.90
CA VAL A 698 20.32 20.57 2.94
C VAL A 698 19.48 19.32 3.27
N GLU A 699 19.11 19.14 4.54
CA GLU A 699 18.36 17.97 5.04
C GLU A 699 16.91 17.86 4.49
N THR A 700 16.51 18.69 3.52
CA THR A 700 15.12 18.88 3.08
C THR A 700 14.87 18.54 1.61
N ILE A 701 15.76 17.78 0.95
CA ILE A 701 15.60 17.32 -0.44
C ILE A 701 15.88 15.81 -0.48
N THR A 702 14.84 15.02 -0.26
CA THR A 702 14.91 13.55 -0.13
C THR A 702 13.66 12.92 -0.74
N SER A 703 13.74 11.64 -1.08
CA SER A 703 12.57 10.83 -1.47
C SER A 703 11.43 10.92 -0.46
N ASN A 704 11.72 10.99 0.83
CA ASN A 704 10.69 11.11 1.84
C ASN A 704 9.89 12.42 1.77
N LYS A 705 10.49 13.52 1.33
CA LYS A 705 9.74 14.78 1.13
C LYS A 705 8.77 14.69 -0.05
N VAL A 706 9.09 13.87 -1.05
CA VAL A 706 8.14 13.52 -2.12
C VAL A 706 6.98 12.73 -1.51
N LEU A 707 7.25 11.70 -0.69
CA LEU A 707 6.22 10.91 -0.01
C LEU A 707 5.29 11.78 0.84
N GLN A 708 5.84 12.66 1.67
CA GLN A 708 5.09 13.63 2.45
C GLN A 708 4.14 14.43 1.56
N ALA A 709 4.64 14.98 0.45
CA ALA A 709 3.85 15.85 -0.41
C ALA A 709 2.76 15.11 -1.21
N VAL A 710 3.00 13.86 -1.61
CA VAL A 710 2.03 13.07 -2.39
C VAL A 710 0.96 12.42 -1.52
N TYR A 711 1.26 12.08 -0.25
CA TYR A 711 0.30 11.50 0.69
C TYR A 711 -0.38 12.53 1.60
N TYR A 712 0.17 13.76 1.70
CA TYR A 712 -0.51 14.91 2.29
C TYR A 712 -0.73 16.02 1.24
N PRO A 713 -1.51 15.76 0.18
CA PRO A 713 -1.77 16.76 -0.82
C PRO A 713 -2.51 17.95 -0.21
N ASN A 714 -2.25 19.14 -0.72
CA ASN A 714 -2.89 20.37 -0.25
C ASN A 714 -4.34 20.53 -0.77
N TYR A 715 -5.01 19.43 -1.12
CA TYR A 715 -6.35 19.40 -1.67
C TYR A 715 -7.05 18.07 -1.37
N THR A 716 -8.36 18.01 -1.57
CA THR A 716 -9.19 16.80 -1.60
C THR A 716 -10.03 16.75 -2.87
N TYR A 717 -10.73 15.64 -3.10
CA TYR A 717 -11.76 15.52 -4.14
C TYR A 717 -13.15 15.56 -3.50
N ASP A 718 -14.11 16.17 -4.20
CA ASP A 718 -15.52 16.21 -3.78
C ASP A 718 -16.18 14.82 -3.72
N SER A 719 -15.69 13.86 -4.52
CA SER A 719 -16.14 12.48 -4.57
C SER A 719 -14.98 11.51 -4.72
N VAL A 720 -14.83 10.59 -3.75
CA VAL A 720 -13.87 9.48 -3.81
C VAL A 720 -14.65 8.18 -3.79
N GLU A 721 -15.06 7.73 -4.98
CA GLU A 721 -15.82 6.49 -5.15
C GLU A 721 -15.04 5.52 -6.05
N PRO A 722 -14.35 4.52 -5.46
CA PRO A 722 -13.76 3.44 -6.22
C PRO A 722 -14.83 2.68 -7.03
N LEU A 723 -14.43 2.06 -8.13
CA LEU A 723 -15.36 1.43 -9.07
C LEU A 723 -16.08 0.22 -8.40
N ASN A 724 -17.39 0.35 -8.18
CA ASN A 724 -18.20 -0.63 -7.45
C ASN A 724 -18.43 -1.96 -8.21
N SER A 725 -17.78 -3.02 -7.75
CA SER A 725 -18.11 -4.47 -7.66
C SER A 725 -18.81 -5.25 -8.78
N LYS A 726 -19.16 -4.67 -9.93
CA LYS A 726 -19.72 -5.49 -11.04
C LYS A 726 -18.68 -6.39 -11.71
N TYR A 727 -17.38 -6.10 -11.51
CA TYR A 727 -16.27 -6.81 -12.15
C TYR A 727 -15.41 -7.60 -11.13
N LEU A 728 -15.19 -7.10 -9.91
CA LEU A 728 -14.51 -7.79 -8.80
C LEU A 728 -15.06 -7.29 -7.45
N PRO A 729 -15.48 -8.16 -6.51
CA PRO A 729 -15.92 -7.73 -5.18
C PRO A 729 -14.69 -7.37 -4.33
N LEU A 730 -14.33 -6.09 -4.28
CA LEU A 730 -13.34 -5.58 -3.34
C LEU A 730 -14.04 -5.14 -2.04
N PRO A 731 -13.52 -5.49 -0.85
CA PRO A 731 -13.92 -4.83 0.39
C PRO A 731 -13.64 -3.32 0.28
N LYS A 732 -14.34 -2.50 1.08
CA LYS A 732 -14.45 -1.06 0.84
C LYS A 732 -13.45 -0.16 1.57
N THR A 733 -12.44 -0.71 2.25
CA THR A 733 -11.64 0.07 3.21
C THR A 733 -10.15 -0.29 3.20
N SER A 734 -9.29 0.71 3.02
CA SER A 734 -7.82 0.60 3.14
C SER A 734 -7.38 0.56 4.59
N ASN A 735 -6.22 -0.06 4.83
CA ASN A 735 -5.56 -0.04 6.13
C ASN A 735 -4.12 0.44 5.99
N SER A 736 -3.85 1.65 6.49
CA SER A 736 -2.54 2.27 6.37
C SER A 736 -1.43 1.50 7.08
N ALA A 737 -1.71 0.85 8.21
CA ALA A 737 -0.71 0.04 8.90
C ALA A 737 -0.30 -1.18 8.07
N LEU A 738 -1.28 -1.92 7.51
CA LEU A 738 -1.01 -3.08 6.67
C LEU A 738 -0.26 -2.71 5.38
N ALA A 739 -0.61 -1.58 4.76
CA ALA A 739 0.05 -1.12 3.54
C ALA A 739 1.55 -0.81 3.74
N LEU A 740 1.98 -0.44 4.95
CA LEU A 740 3.40 -0.25 5.27
C LEU A 740 4.18 -1.57 5.33
N PHE A 741 3.50 -2.69 5.62
CA PHE A 741 4.12 -4.00 5.76
C PHE A 741 4.34 -4.72 4.42
N GLU A 742 3.77 -4.22 3.33
CA GLU A 742 4.04 -4.66 1.95
C GLU A 742 5.37 -4.12 1.39
N ASN A 743 6.29 -3.69 2.27
CA ASN A 743 7.59 -3.13 1.87
C ASN A 743 8.48 -4.22 1.22
N PRO A 744 8.96 -4.04 -0.04
CA PRO A 744 9.80 -4.95 -0.80
C PRO A 744 11.08 -5.36 -0.10
N ILE A 745 11.56 -4.59 0.89
CA ILE A 745 12.74 -5.02 1.63
C ILE A 745 12.50 -6.29 2.45
N PHE A 746 11.23 -6.60 2.75
CA PHE A 746 10.80 -7.84 3.38
C PHE A 746 10.27 -8.87 2.37
N SER A 747 10.24 -8.54 1.06
CA SER A 747 9.83 -9.45 -0.01
C SER A 747 11.00 -10.33 -0.46
N PRO A 748 10.91 -11.67 -0.33
CA PRO A 748 11.92 -12.58 -0.86
C PRO A 748 12.02 -12.47 -2.37
N SER A 749 13.21 -12.15 -2.89
CA SER A 749 13.53 -12.35 -4.31
C SER A 749 13.60 -13.85 -4.58
N LEU A 750 12.81 -14.32 -5.54
CA LEU A 750 12.82 -15.73 -5.97
C LEU A 750 13.92 -15.96 -6.99
N ASN A 751 13.98 -15.08 -7.99
CA ASN A 751 14.94 -15.18 -9.07
C ASN A 751 15.05 -13.87 -9.86
N THR A 752 16.21 -13.67 -10.47
CA THR A 752 16.43 -12.62 -11.47
C THR A 752 17.14 -13.25 -12.65
N ILE A 753 16.54 -13.14 -13.83
CA ILE A 753 17.07 -13.71 -15.07
C ILE A 753 17.31 -12.61 -16.09
N GLN A 754 18.36 -12.79 -16.87
CA GLN A 754 18.53 -12.10 -18.14
C GLN A 754 17.96 -13.03 -19.19
N PRO A 755 16.84 -12.69 -19.83
CA PRO A 755 16.19 -13.60 -20.77
C PRO A 755 17.07 -13.76 -21.99
N ASP A 756 17.59 -14.97 -22.21
CA ASP A 756 18.45 -15.34 -23.33
C ASP A 756 17.66 -16.11 -24.41
N ALA A 757 17.90 -15.80 -25.68
CA ALA A 757 17.52 -16.67 -26.78
C ALA A 757 18.54 -17.81 -26.92
N ASP A 758 18.11 -19.02 -27.28
CA ASP A 758 19.01 -20.17 -27.51
C ASP A 758 20.12 -19.89 -28.56
N SER A 759 19.99 -18.81 -29.34
CA SER A 759 20.92 -18.37 -30.38
C SER A 759 21.81 -17.17 -30.00
N SER A 760 21.64 -16.55 -28.83
CA SER A 760 22.41 -15.34 -28.46
C SER A 760 23.64 -15.65 -27.60
N ILE A 761 24.56 -14.68 -27.53
CA ILE A 761 25.73 -14.77 -26.66
C ILE A 761 25.27 -14.45 -25.24
N PRO A 762 25.51 -15.33 -24.24
CA PRO A 762 25.13 -15.06 -22.86
C PRO A 762 25.64 -13.70 -22.38
N GLY A 763 24.72 -12.82 -21.95
CA GLY A 763 25.01 -11.48 -21.44
C GLY A 763 24.81 -10.32 -22.42
N GLU A 764 24.33 -10.54 -23.64
CA GLU A 764 23.78 -9.48 -24.50
C GLU A 764 22.27 -9.30 -24.22
N GLN A 765 21.77 -8.05 -24.18
CA GLN A 765 20.33 -7.80 -24.07
C GLN A 765 19.62 -8.31 -25.33
N ASN A 766 18.66 -9.23 -25.16
CA ASN A 766 17.92 -9.80 -26.29
C ASN A 766 16.81 -8.87 -26.75
N THR A 767 16.63 -8.81 -28.07
CA THR A 767 15.56 -7.99 -28.66
C THR A 767 14.23 -8.73 -28.57
N ILE A 768 13.11 -8.01 -28.69
CA ILE A 768 11.79 -8.62 -28.78
C ILE A 768 11.72 -9.56 -29.99
N HIS A 769 12.45 -9.26 -31.07
CA HIS A 769 12.57 -10.15 -32.22
C HIS A 769 13.14 -11.52 -31.85
N ASP A 770 14.19 -11.53 -31.01
CA ASP A 770 14.86 -12.76 -30.58
C ASP A 770 14.00 -13.58 -29.60
N LEU A 771 13.16 -12.90 -28.82
CA LEU A 771 12.35 -13.50 -27.75
C LEU A 771 10.91 -13.84 -28.17
N ALA A 772 10.42 -13.29 -29.29
CA ALA A 772 9.05 -13.45 -29.72
C ALA A 772 8.68 -14.93 -29.93
N PHE A 773 7.57 -15.34 -29.34
CA PHE A 773 7.04 -16.71 -29.37
C PHE A 773 7.99 -17.78 -28.80
N HIS A 774 9.03 -17.38 -28.06
CA HIS A 774 9.85 -18.27 -27.25
C HIS A 774 9.37 -18.26 -25.80
N ALA A 775 9.33 -19.44 -25.19
CA ALA A 775 9.00 -19.58 -23.77
C ALA A 775 10.24 -19.32 -22.92
N VAL A 776 10.28 -18.15 -22.28
CA VAL A 776 11.30 -17.77 -21.29
C VAL A 776 10.94 -18.43 -19.97
N ASN A 777 11.76 -19.38 -19.53
CA ASN A 777 11.60 -20.02 -18.24
C ASN A 777 11.85 -18.99 -17.13
N LEU A 778 10.89 -18.81 -16.23
CA LEU A 778 11.08 -17.94 -15.07
C LEU A 778 12.06 -18.55 -14.05
N GLU A 779 12.37 -19.84 -14.21
CA GLU A 779 13.26 -20.59 -13.32
C GLU A 779 12.83 -20.50 -11.85
N LEU A 780 11.50 -20.37 -11.65
CA LEU A 780 10.94 -20.30 -10.32
C LEU A 780 11.20 -21.63 -9.59
N PRO A 781 11.56 -21.57 -8.30
CA PRO A 781 11.59 -22.76 -7.45
C PRO A 781 10.18 -23.33 -7.13
N LEU A 782 9.13 -22.72 -7.67
CA LEU A 782 7.72 -23.04 -7.45
C LEU A 782 7.09 -23.69 -8.69
N THR A 783 6.23 -24.70 -8.50
CA THR A 783 5.42 -25.27 -9.59
C THR A 783 4.12 -24.49 -9.77
N ALA A 784 3.48 -24.62 -10.94
CA ALA A 784 2.21 -23.95 -11.22
C ALA A 784 1.08 -24.35 -10.24
N GLY A 785 1.03 -25.63 -9.84
CA GLY A 785 0.03 -26.10 -8.86
C GLY A 785 0.18 -25.39 -7.53
N LEU A 786 1.42 -25.21 -7.09
CA LEU A 786 1.72 -24.55 -5.85
C LEU A 786 1.37 -23.06 -5.88
N ILE A 787 1.67 -22.36 -6.98
CA ILE A 787 1.27 -20.96 -7.17
C ILE A 787 -0.26 -20.80 -7.15
N ASN A 788 -0.99 -21.75 -7.74
CA ASN A 788 -2.45 -21.76 -7.69
C ASN A 788 -2.98 -22.02 -6.27
N GLU A 789 -2.37 -22.93 -5.51
CA GLU A 789 -2.72 -23.18 -4.10
C GLU A 789 -2.48 -21.94 -3.23
N LEU A 790 -1.33 -21.28 -3.40
CA LEU A 790 -0.96 -20.05 -2.68
C LEU A 790 -1.90 -18.86 -2.92
N THR A 791 -2.78 -18.94 -3.93
CA THR A 791 -3.69 -17.84 -4.32
C THR A 791 -5.17 -18.22 -4.33
N SER A 792 -5.51 -19.42 -3.86
CA SER A 792 -6.90 -19.88 -3.83
C SER A 792 -7.59 -19.47 -2.53
N THR A 793 -8.77 -18.84 -2.64
CA THR A 793 -9.58 -18.41 -1.48
C THR A 793 -10.21 -19.57 -0.69
N GLU A 794 -10.04 -20.82 -1.14
CA GLU A 794 -10.58 -22.03 -0.47
C GLU A 794 -9.60 -22.62 0.57
N THR A 795 -8.35 -22.14 0.60
CA THR A 795 -7.35 -22.42 1.63
C THR A 795 -7.24 -21.19 2.53
N ASP A 796 -7.34 -21.38 3.85
CA ASP A 796 -7.54 -20.35 4.88
C ASP A 796 -6.33 -19.41 5.12
N GLN A 797 -5.55 -19.01 4.10
CA GLN A 797 -4.15 -18.60 4.31
C GLN A 797 -3.67 -17.44 3.45
N GLU A 798 -3.06 -16.46 4.14
CA GLU A 798 -1.86 -15.72 3.72
C GLU A 798 -1.67 -15.66 2.19
N ASP A 799 -2.49 -14.88 1.47
CA ASP A 799 -2.51 -14.84 -0.01
C ASP A 799 -1.13 -14.41 -0.56
N ILE A 800 -0.26 -15.38 -0.83
CA ILE A 800 1.08 -15.13 -1.37
C ILE A 800 1.01 -15.09 -2.89
N ARG A 801 1.39 -13.94 -3.42
CA ARG A 801 1.41 -13.63 -4.83
C ARG A 801 2.84 -13.65 -5.32
N VAL A 802 3.02 -14.19 -6.52
CA VAL A 802 4.25 -14.06 -7.26
C VAL A 802 4.09 -12.85 -8.17
N ALA A 803 4.93 -11.84 -7.94
CA ALA A 803 5.05 -10.72 -8.85
C ALA A 803 6.26 -10.94 -9.76
N ILE A 804 6.14 -10.44 -10.99
CA ILE A 804 7.28 -10.27 -11.89
C ILE A 804 7.50 -8.79 -12.15
N GLU A 805 8.75 -8.40 -12.32
CA GLU A 805 9.12 -7.12 -12.91
C GLU A 805 9.96 -7.37 -14.16
N MET A 806 9.61 -6.69 -15.25
CA MET A 806 10.29 -6.77 -16.53
C MET A 806 10.85 -5.40 -16.88
N VAL A 807 12.10 -5.37 -17.29
CA VAL A 807 12.78 -4.14 -17.72
C VAL A 807 12.87 -4.14 -19.24
N LEU A 808 12.00 -3.35 -19.88
CA LEU A 808 11.94 -3.21 -21.33
C LEU A 808 12.56 -1.89 -21.76
N GLU A 809 13.26 -1.89 -22.89
CA GLU A 809 13.75 -0.67 -23.53
C GLU A 809 13.18 -0.58 -24.92
N ALA A 810 12.25 0.36 -25.15
CA ALA A 810 11.58 0.53 -26.43
C ALA A 810 11.87 1.92 -27.03
N PRO A 811 12.18 2.04 -28.33
CA PRO A 811 12.19 3.34 -29.01
C PRO A 811 10.75 3.81 -29.24
N MET A 812 10.36 5.01 -28.76
CA MET A 812 9.00 5.53 -28.98
C MET A 812 8.64 5.72 -30.48
N LYS A 813 9.64 5.90 -31.37
CA LYS A 813 9.45 5.97 -32.84
C LYS A 813 8.91 4.67 -33.46
N SER A 814 8.95 3.58 -32.71
CA SER A 814 8.70 2.23 -33.18
C SER A 814 7.99 1.48 -32.06
N SER A 815 6.84 2.03 -31.66
CA SER A 815 5.92 1.45 -30.69
C SER A 815 5.44 0.09 -31.20
N GLU A 816 5.75 -1.00 -30.50
CA GLU A 816 5.32 -2.34 -30.84
C GLU A 816 4.24 -2.82 -29.88
N ASN A 817 3.23 -3.51 -30.42
CA ASN A 817 2.28 -4.25 -29.61
C ASN A 817 2.96 -5.51 -29.05
N ILE A 818 3.40 -5.43 -27.79
CA ILE A 818 3.98 -6.54 -27.06
C ILE A 818 2.89 -7.16 -26.19
N GLY A 819 2.49 -8.37 -26.54
CA GLY A 819 1.75 -9.24 -25.65
C GLY A 819 2.71 -9.99 -24.72
N VAL A 820 2.24 -10.31 -23.52
CA VAL A 820 2.93 -11.20 -22.59
C VAL A 820 1.93 -12.29 -22.23
N ALA A 821 2.27 -13.52 -22.60
CA ALA A 821 1.55 -14.70 -22.16
C ALA A 821 2.31 -15.39 -21.03
N ILE A 822 1.56 -15.99 -20.12
CA ILE A 822 2.08 -16.83 -19.05
C ILE A 822 1.34 -18.15 -19.03
N GLY A 823 2.06 -19.23 -18.78
CA GLY A 823 1.47 -20.55 -18.61
C GLY A 823 2.52 -21.63 -18.47
N SER A 824 2.09 -22.89 -18.62
CA SER A 824 3.01 -24.02 -18.64
C SER A 824 4.03 -23.87 -19.76
N LYS A 825 5.33 -23.93 -19.42
CA LYS A 825 6.44 -23.90 -20.39
C LYS A 825 6.22 -24.93 -21.50
N HIS A 826 5.87 -26.16 -21.12
CA HIS A 826 5.64 -27.23 -22.08
C HIS A 826 4.46 -26.93 -23.01
N PHE A 827 3.36 -26.37 -22.48
CA PHE A 827 2.22 -25.97 -23.30
C PHE A 827 2.60 -24.87 -24.29
N LEU A 828 3.29 -23.84 -23.82
CA LEU A 828 3.74 -22.70 -24.62
C LEU A 828 4.68 -23.16 -25.75
N GLU A 829 5.71 -23.95 -25.44
CA GLU A 829 6.64 -24.48 -26.45
C GLU A 829 5.94 -25.40 -27.47
N THR A 830 5.09 -26.32 -27.00
CA THR A 830 4.38 -27.27 -27.87
C THR A 830 3.46 -26.55 -28.86
N ASN A 831 2.92 -25.41 -28.45
CA ASN A 831 1.97 -24.64 -29.24
C ASN A 831 2.56 -23.37 -29.84
N ALA A 832 3.88 -23.12 -29.77
CA ALA A 832 4.47 -21.84 -30.18
C ALA A 832 4.02 -21.39 -31.59
N ASP A 833 4.13 -22.28 -32.59
CA ASP A 833 3.68 -22.02 -33.97
C ASP A 833 2.17 -21.73 -34.04
N LYS A 834 1.36 -22.39 -33.22
CA LYS A 834 -0.10 -22.21 -33.18
C LYS A 834 -0.47 -20.94 -32.42
N ILE A 835 0.23 -20.60 -31.36
CA ILE A 835 0.09 -19.34 -30.64
C ILE A 835 0.46 -18.18 -31.58
N GLN A 836 1.52 -18.34 -32.37
CA GLN A 836 1.88 -17.40 -33.43
C GLN A 836 0.82 -17.38 -34.55
N GLU A 837 0.30 -18.52 -35.00
CA GLU A 837 -0.82 -18.58 -35.96
C GLU A 837 -2.05 -17.84 -35.42
N TYR A 838 -2.40 -18.06 -34.15
CA TYR A 838 -3.47 -17.34 -33.48
C TYR A 838 -3.17 -15.86 -33.46
N TRP A 839 -1.97 -15.46 -33.04
CA TRP A 839 -1.59 -14.07 -32.97
C TRP A 839 -1.62 -13.38 -34.34
N ASN A 840 -1.14 -14.06 -35.39
CA ASN A 840 -1.18 -13.61 -36.78
C ASN A 840 -2.60 -13.65 -37.38
N SER A 841 -3.52 -14.42 -36.81
CA SER A 841 -4.93 -14.48 -37.21
C SER A 841 -5.75 -13.30 -36.71
N TRP A 842 -5.08 -12.36 -36.07
CA TRP A 842 -5.63 -11.06 -35.79
C TRP A 842 -6.05 -10.41 -37.11
N ASP A 843 -7.33 -10.57 -37.43
CA ASP A 843 -7.90 -10.07 -38.66
C ASP A 843 -8.31 -8.65 -38.39
N VAL A 844 -7.36 -7.76 -38.59
CA VAL A 844 -7.55 -6.31 -38.56
C VAL A 844 -8.79 -5.82 -39.32
N THR A 845 -9.38 -6.58 -40.26
CA THR A 845 -10.58 -6.17 -41.01
C THR A 845 -11.91 -6.79 -40.52
N ALA A 846 -11.85 -7.65 -39.49
CA ALA A 846 -12.98 -8.41 -38.95
C ALA A 846 -13.86 -7.65 -37.96
N GLY A 847 -13.33 -6.58 -37.38
CA GLY A 847 -14.08 -5.51 -36.73
C GLY A 847 -14.56 -4.52 -37.79
N THR A 848 -15.01 -3.35 -37.39
CA THR A 848 -15.26 -2.25 -38.34
C THR A 848 -13.99 -1.69 -39.02
N GLY A 849 -12.78 -2.28 -38.81
CA GLY A 849 -11.45 -1.79 -39.27
C GLY A 849 -10.23 -2.11 -38.38
N ASN A 850 -9.08 -1.48 -38.69
CA ASN A 850 -7.74 -2.11 -38.85
C ASN A 850 -6.97 -2.60 -37.61
N ARG A 851 -7.55 -2.63 -36.43
CA ARG A 851 -6.97 -3.35 -35.28
C ARG A 851 -8.04 -3.82 -34.26
N ASP A 852 -9.35 -3.61 -34.53
CA ASP A 852 -10.48 -4.35 -33.92
C ASP A 852 -10.54 -5.78 -34.47
N GLY A 853 -9.35 -6.31 -34.77
CA GLY A 853 -9.19 -7.67 -35.13
C GLY A 853 -9.66 -8.51 -33.97
N ASN A 854 -10.80 -9.13 -34.19
CA ASN A 854 -11.02 -10.39 -33.56
C ASN A 854 -9.91 -11.30 -34.06
N PHE A 855 -9.24 -11.98 -33.15
CA PHE A 855 -8.53 -13.18 -33.54
C PHE A 855 -9.56 -14.07 -34.22
N ARG A 856 -9.41 -14.19 -35.53
CA ARG A 856 -10.18 -15.10 -36.38
C ARG A 856 -9.23 -16.20 -36.82
N PRO A 857 -8.73 -16.98 -35.84
CA PRO A 857 -7.93 -18.11 -36.20
C PRO A 857 -8.80 -19.01 -37.07
N ASN A 858 -8.17 -19.70 -38.02
CA ASN A 858 -8.90 -20.54 -38.96
C ASN A 858 -9.84 -21.48 -38.19
N GLU A 859 -10.98 -21.87 -38.77
CA GLU A 859 -11.84 -22.93 -38.23
C GLU A 859 -11.07 -24.23 -37.93
N THR A 860 -9.88 -24.41 -38.52
CA THR A 860 -8.93 -25.51 -38.23
C THR A 860 -7.92 -25.24 -37.11
N PHE A 861 -7.90 -24.03 -36.52
CA PHE A 861 -7.01 -23.67 -35.42
C PHE A 861 -7.32 -24.49 -34.18
N ARG A 862 -6.34 -25.25 -33.73
CA ARG A 862 -6.44 -26.17 -32.61
C ARG A 862 -5.14 -26.09 -31.84
N LEU A 863 -5.23 -25.82 -30.56
CA LEU A 863 -4.13 -25.99 -29.63
C LEU A 863 -4.11 -27.44 -29.14
N MET A 864 -2.91 -27.90 -28.82
CA MET A 864 -2.65 -29.18 -28.20
C MET A 864 -2.55 -28.98 -26.69
N ASN A 865 -3.37 -29.68 -25.92
CA ASN A 865 -3.25 -29.67 -24.46
C ASN A 865 -2.06 -30.52 -23.99
N LEU A 866 -1.81 -30.55 -22.69
CA LEU A 866 -0.66 -31.27 -22.10
C LEU A 866 -0.76 -32.80 -22.25
N ASP A 867 -1.93 -33.34 -22.55
CA ASP A 867 -2.16 -34.76 -22.91
C ASP A 867 -1.91 -35.07 -24.39
N ASN A 868 -1.38 -34.13 -25.17
CA ASN A 868 -1.23 -34.23 -26.62
C ASN A 868 -2.56 -34.43 -27.38
N SER A 869 -3.67 -34.00 -26.79
CA SER A 869 -4.98 -34.02 -27.43
C SER A 869 -5.33 -32.65 -28.00
N LEU A 870 -6.00 -32.63 -29.16
CA LEU A 870 -6.44 -31.38 -29.77
C LEU A 870 -7.67 -30.84 -29.03
N LEU A 871 -7.58 -29.63 -28.51
CA LEU A 871 -8.71 -28.88 -27.99
C LEU A 871 -9.68 -28.53 -29.13
N SER A 872 -10.96 -28.28 -28.82
CA SER A 872 -11.88 -27.76 -29.84
C SER A 872 -11.45 -26.36 -30.30
N HIS A 873 -12.02 -25.85 -31.41
CA HIS A 873 -11.75 -24.47 -31.85
C HIS A 873 -12.03 -23.46 -30.73
N ASN A 874 -13.23 -23.53 -30.15
CA ASN A 874 -13.69 -22.62 -29.10
C ASN A 874 -12.82 -22.73 -27.84
N ASP A 875 -12.46 -23.96 -27.45
CA ASP A 875 -11.61 -24.16 -26.27
C ASP A 875 -10.18 -23.67 -26.53
N SER A 876 -9.67 -23.81 -27.76
CA SER A 876 -8.36 -23.25 -28.15
C SER A 876 -8.36 -21.71 -28.10
N VAL A 877 -9.43 -21.08 -28.59
CA VAL A 877 -9.59 -19.62 -28.50
C VAL A 877 -9.72 -19.16 -27.05
N ASN A 878 -10.46 -19.90 -26.22
CA ASN A 878 -10.59 -19.59 -24.79
C ASN A 878 -9.28 -19.83 -24.03
N ALA A 879 -8.50 -20.85 -24.38
CA ALA A 879 -7.18 -21.08 -23.79
C ALA A 879 -6.27 -19.87 -24.02
N MET A 880 -6.25 -19.31 -25.25
CA MET A 880 -5.48 -18.10 -25.56
C MET A 880 -5.87 -16.88 -24.72
N ARG A 881 -7.12 -16.79 -24.26
CA ARG A 881 -7.59 -15.70 -23.37
C ARG A 881 -7.09 -15.87 -21.94
N ASN A 882 -6.91 -17.10 -21.48
CA ASN A 882 -6.43 -17.41 -20.13
C ASN A 882 -4.89 -17.38 -20.02
N LEU A 883 -4.17 -17.45 -21.14
CA LEU A 883 -2.72 -17.30 -21.18
C LEU A 883 -2.25 -15.84 -21.14
N GLN A 884 -3.08 -14.87 -21.53
CA GLN A 884 -2.64 -13.48 -21.67
C GLN A 884 -2.54 -12.80 -20.30
N LEU A 885 -1.31 -12.45 -19.90
CA LEU A 885 -1.00 -11.67 -18.70
C LEU A 885 -1.22 -10.18 -18.95
N ALA A 886 -0.70 -9.70 -20.08
CA ALA A 886 -0.92 -8.35 -20.57
C ALA A 886 -0.76 -8.27 -22.07
N ARG A 887 -1.28 -7.19 -22.64
CA ARG A 887 -0.72 -6.63 -23.86
C ARG A 887 -0.40 -5.22 -23.48
N PHE A 888 0.77 -4.75 -23.79
CA PHE A 888 1.09 -3.36 -23.63
C PHE A 888 1.80 -2.92 -24.90
N ASN A 889 1.49 -1.70 -25.31
CA ASN A 889 2.39 -0.96 -26.14
C ASN A 889 3.23 -0.18 -25.13
N PRO A 890 4.55 -0.42 -25.00
CA PRO A 890 5.39 0.36 -24.11
C PRO A 890 5.34 1.82 -24.57
N LEU A 891 4.37 2.54 -24.01
CA LEU A 891 4.16 3.98 -24.14
C LEU A 891 4.09 4.45 -25.60
N ALA A 892 3.07 3.96 -26.33
CA ALA A 892 2.58 4.67 -27.51
C ALA A 892 1.94 5.98 -27.06
N MET A 893 2.78 6.97 -26.78
CA MET A 893 2.45 8.34 -27.11
C MET A 893 3.25 8.67 -28.37
N SER A 894 2.68 9.50 -29.22
CA SER A 894 3.11 9.76 -30.61
C SER A 894 4.51 10.38 -30.85
N SER A 895 5.42 10.30 -29.89
CA SER A 895 6.71 10.96 -29.94
C SER A 895 7.77 10.11 -30.65
N THR A 896 8.20 10.53 -31.84
CA THR A 896 9.21 9.84 -32.67
C THR A 896 10.67 10.05 -32.24
N SER A 897 10.94 10.59 -31.04
CA SER A 897 12.27 11.13 -30.72
C SER A 897 12.96 10.62 -29.46
N MET A 898 12.28 9.85 -28.59
CA MET A 898 12.86 9.42 -27.31
C MET A 898 12.75 7.90 -27.11
N PRO A 899 13.86 7.16 -26.96
CA PRO A 899 13.80 5.80 -26.44
C PRO A 899 13.55 5.81 -24.92
N MET A 900 12.77 4.85 -24.41
CA MET A 900 12.32 4.76 -23.01
C MET A 900 12.65 3.38 -22.42
N THR A 901 13.19 3.36 -21.19
CA THR A 901 13.28 2.16 -20.34
C THR A 901 12.03 2.06 -19.45
N THR A 902 11.12 1.13 -19.76
CA THR A 902 9.88 0.93 -19.02
C THR A 902 10.00 -0.26 -18.09
N HIS A 903 9.69 -0.06 -16.82
CA HIS A 903 9.49 -1.15 -15.87
C HIS A 903 8.02 -1.57 -15.90
N TYR A 904 7.79 -2.81 -16.30
CA TYR A 904 6.48 -3.43 -16.28
C TYR A 904 6.41 -4.41 -15.11
N SER A 905 5.46 -4.21 -14.20
CA SER A 905 5.21 -5.11 -13.08
C SER A 905 3.87 -5.83 -13.27
N ALA A 906 3.80 -7.12 -12.95
CA ALA A 906 2.56 -7.89 -13.00
C ALA A 906 2.49 -9.00 -11.97
N ASP A 907 1.27 -9.29 -11.50
CA ASP A 907 0.94 -10.46 -10.70
C ASP A 907 0.71 -11.66 -11.63
N VAL A 908 1.54 -12.69 -11.49
CA VAL A 908 1.45 -13.91 -12.30
C VAL A 908 0.62 -15.02 -11.68
N SER A 909 0.27 -14.88 -10.39
CA SER A 909 -0.50 -15.90 -9.69
C SER A 909 -1.95 -15.93 -10.13
N PHE A 910 -2.58 -14.76 -10.28
CA PHE A 910 -3.97 -14.65 -10.75
C PHE A 910 -4.24 -15.32 -12.13
N PRO A 911 -3.46 -15.05 -13.20
CA PRO A 911 -3.68 -15.73 -14.47
C PRO A 911 -3.34 -17.22 -14.42
N THR A 912 -2.41 -17.63 -13.55
CA THR A 912 -2.12 -19.04 -13.31
C THR A 912 -3.35 -19.75 -12.74
N SER A 913 -4.05 -19.17 -11.76
CA SER A 913 -5.25 -19.78 -11.17
C SER A 913 -6.46 -19.82 -12.12
N GLN A 914 -6.60 -18.82 -13.00
CA GLN A 914 -7.60 -18.84 -14.08
C GLN A 914 -7.37 -20.01 -15.05
N GLN A 915 -6.10 -20.33 -15.38
CA GLN A 915 -5.78 -21.48 -16.24
C GLN A 915 -6.16 -22.82 -15.60
N PHE A 916 -6.01 -22.97 -14.27
CA PHE A 916 -6.50 -24.15 -13.55
C PHE A 916 -8.04 -24.22 -13.57
N SER A 917 -8.71 -23.08 -13.38
CA SER A 917 -10.17 -22.98 -13.43
C SER A 917 -10.77 -23.29 -14.81
N PHE A 918 -9.97 -23.14 -15.88
CA PHE A 918 -10.39 -23.45 -17.25
C PHE A 918 -10.59 -24.95 -17.51
N GLN A 919 -10.04 -25.86 -16.68
CA GLN A 919 -10.30 -27.32 -16.74
C GLN A 919 -10.07 -28.02 -18.10
N HIS A 920 -9.19 -27.49 -18.95
CA HIS A 920 -8.83 -28.07 -20.27
C HIS A 920 -7.39 -28.58 -20.37
N ASP A 921 -6.72 -28.76 -19.22
CA ASP A 921 -5.39 -29.37 -19.13
C ASP A 921 -4.32 -28.62 -19.96
N ILE A 922 -4.40 -27.29 -19.94
CA ILE A 922 -3.39 -26.38 -20.51
C ILE A 922 -2.28 -26.05 -19.51
N ILE A 923 -2.52 -26.37 -18.23
CA ILE A 923 -1.61 -26.25 -17.09
C ILE A 923 -1.88 -27.41 -16.12
N ARG A 924 -0.85 -27.87 -15.41
CA ARG A 924 -0.92 -28.94 -14.40
C ARG A 924 -0.13 -28.56 -13.16
N GLU A 925 -0.36 -29.29 -12.07
CA GLU A 925 0.32 -29.05 -10.79
C GLU A 925 1.85 -29.07 -10.89
N ASP A 926 2.40 -29.94 -11.73
CA ASP A 926 3.85 -30.14 -11.96
C ASP A 926 4.42 -29.25 -13.07
N SER A 927 3.60 -28.39 -13.69
CA SER A 927 4.06 -27.51 -14.77
C SER A 927 5.07 -26.49 -14.26
N GLN A 928 6.17 -26.32 -15.00
CA GLN A 928 7.04 -25.15 -14.88
C GLN A 928 6.39 -23.95 -15.56
N LEU A 929 6.40 -22.79 -14.91
CA LEU A 929 5.89 -21.56 -15.50
C LEU A 929 6.94 -20.90 -16.39
N ALA A 930 6.46 -20.39 -17.53
CA ALA A 930 7.24 -19.57 -18.44
C ALA A 930 6.42 -18.38 -18.89
N ILE A 931 7.14 -17.35 -19.31
CA ILE A 931 6.58 -16.20 -20.02
C ILE A 931 6.86 -16.37 -21.50
N MET A 932 5.91 -16.00 -22.34
CA MET A 932 6.10 -15.89 -23.78
C MET A 932 5.79 -14.47 -24.24
N ILE A 933 6.76 -13.84 -24.89
CA ILE A 933 6.58 -12.55 -25.52
C ILE A 933 5.83 -12.76 -26.83
N LEU A 934 4.68 -12.10 -27.01
CA LEU A 934 3.83 -12.19 -28.18
C LEU A 934 3.98 -10.89 -29.00
N SER A 935 4.82 -10.93 -30.03
CA SER A 935 4.98 -9.79 -30.94
C SER A 935 4.07 -9.92 -32.16
N ALA A 936 3.33 -8.86 -32.50
CA ALA A 936 2.49 -8.81 -33.71
C ALA A 936 3.31 -8.69 -35.00
N THR A 937 4.52 -8.15 -34.91
CA THR A 937 5.42 -7.95 -36.03
C THR A 937 6.86 -8.26 -35.62
N PRO A 938 7.20 -9.55 -35.38
CA PRO A 938 8.49 -9.93 -34.81
C PRO A 938 9.65 -9.46 -35.66
N ASP A 939 9.48 -9.41 -36.98
CA ASP A 939 10.49 -8.98 -37.95
C ASP A 939 10.55 -7.46 -38.17
N SER A 940 9.73 -6.68 -37.46
CA SER A 940 9.73 -5.22 -37.61
C SER A 940 11.00 -4.59 -37.04
N ASP A 941 11.35 -3.42 -37.57
CA ASP A 941 12.42 -2.57 -37.03
C ASP A 941 12.18 -2.21 -35.54
N ALA A 942 10.91 -2.18 -35.11
CA ALA A 942 10.49 -1.95 -33.73
C ALA A 942 10.92 -3.07 -32.78
N SER A 943 10.62 -4.31 -33.19
CA SER A 943 10.94 -5.54 -32.47
C SER A 943 12.44 -5.77 -32.36
N GLN A 944 13.18 -5.42 -33.42
CA GLN A 944 14.65 -5.50 -33.45
C GLN A 944 15.34 -4.41 -32.61
N GLN A 945 14.63 -3.33 -32.25
CA GLN A 945 15.19 -2.21 -31.47
C GLN A 945 14.66 -2.16 -30.04
N THR A 946 13.67 -2.99 -29.70
CA THR A 946 13.16 -3.11 -28.34
C THR A 946 13.87 -4.25 -27.63
N THR A 947 14.48 -4.00 -26.47
CA THR A 947 15.18 -5.03 -25.69
C THR A 947 14.46 -5.35 -24.39
N LEU A 948 14.57 -6.60 -23.93
CA LEU A 948 14.16 -7.02 -22.59
C LEU A 948 15.43 -7.41 -21.84
N SER A 949 15.85 -6.56 -20.88
CA SER A 949 17.15 -6.71 -20.24
C SER A 949 17.13 -7.59 -18.99
N GLU A 950 16.00 -7.63 -18.29
CA GLU A 950 15.86 -8.34 -17.02
C GLU A 950 14.40 -8.74 -16.76
N ILE A 951 14.22 -9.92 -16.18
CA ILE A 951 12.98 -10.33 -15.52
C ILE A 951 13.34 -10.71 -14.08
N SER A 952 12.78 -10.00 -13.10
CA SER A 952 12.89 -10.35 -11.69
C SER A 952 11.56 -10.93 -11.19
N SER A 953 11.64 -11.76 -10.16
CA SER A 953 10.47 -12.38 -9.52
C SER A 953 10.60 -12.29 -8.01
N SER A 954 9.48 -11.95 -7.36
CA SER A 954 9.41 -11.75 -5.91
C SER A 954 8.11 -12.33 -5.35
N LEU A 955 8.14 -12.66 -4.06
CA LEU A 955 6.95 -12.99 -3.30
C LEU A 955 6.43 -11.74 -2.58
N HIS A 956 5.12 -11.53 -2.70
CA HIS A 956 4.36 -10.54 -1.95
C HIS A 956 3.21 -11.22 -1.26
N GLN A 957 2.75 -10.67 -0.15
CA GLN A 957 1.75 -11.31 0.68
C GLN A 957 0.65 -10.31 0.94
N ASN A 958 -0.49 -10.51 0.32
CA ASN A 958 -1.62 -9.59 0.42
C ASN A 958 -2.24 -9.66 1.82
N ILE A 959 -1.89 -8.72 2.69
CA ILE A 959 -2.39 -8.70 4.07
C ILE A 959 -3.77 -8.03 4.11
N THR A 960 -4.78 -8.75 4.61
CA THR A 960 -6.15 -8.21 4.76
C THR A 960 -6.58 -8.18 6.23
N VAL A 961 -7.28 -7.11 6.62
CA VAL A 961 -7.63 -6.80 8.02
C VAL A 961 -8.42 -7.92 8.73
N GLY A 962 -9.17 -8.72 7.98
CA GLY A 962 -9.98 -9.83 8.53
C GLY A 962 -9.31 -11.19 8.54
N THR A 963 -8.15 -11.33 7.89
CA THR A 963 -7.46 -12.61 7.65
C THR A 963 -6.07 -12.64 8.28
N ILE A 964 -5.82 -11.84 9.32
CA ILE A 964 -4.61 -11.89 10.15
C ILE A 964 -4.62 -13.17 11.03
N GLY A 965 -5.22 -14.25 10.53
CA GLY A 965 -5.46 -15.50 11.28
C GLY A 965 -4.20 -16.35 11.48
N GLY A 966 -3.07 -15.92 10.93
CA GLY A 966 -1.77 -16.53 11.12
C GLY A 966 -0.93 -15.73 12.12
N ASP A 967 -0.44 -16.41 13.15
CA ASP A 967 0.67 -15.88 13.96
C ASP A 967 1.98 -15.85 13.15
N VAL A 968 2.02 -16.38 11.92
CA VAL A 968 3.23 -16.52 11.13
C VAL A 968 3.25 -15.49 10.02
N ASP A 969 4.34 -14.76 9.90
CA ASP A 969 4.65 -13.98 8.71
C ASP A 969 5.30 -14.90 7.67
N ALA A 970 4.55 -15.22 6.61
CA ALA A 970 5.06 -16.06 5.55
C ALA A 970 6.26 -15.49 4.78
N LEU A 971 6.30 -14.20 4.43
CA LEU A 971 7.42 -13.65 3.65
C LEU A 971 8.73 -13.71 4.44
N THR A 972 8.71 -13.25 5.70
CA THR A 972 9.87 -13.28 6.58
C THR A 972 10.28 -14.73 6.88
N TYR A 973 9.32 -15.62 7.08
CA TYR A 973 9.59 -17.04 7.28
C TYR A 973 10.30 -17.66 6.07
N LEU A 974 9.85 -17.37 4.86
CA LEU A 974 10.47 -17.87 3.62
C LEU A 974 11.86 -17.27 3.39
N GLN A 975 12.08 -16.01 3.73
CA GLN A 975 13.39 -15.37 3.63
C GLN A 975 14.43 -16.04 4.55
N THR A 976 14.04 -16.37 5.78
CA THR A 976 14.91 -17.01 6.77
C THR A 976 15.03 -18.52 6.57
N ASN A 977 14.05 -19.14 5.91
CA ASN A 977 14.00 -20.56 5.59
C ASN A 977 13.87 -20.80 4.07
N PRO A 978 14.83 -20.34 3.24
CA PRO A 978 14.69 -20.41 1.78
C PRO A 978 14.58 -21.83 1.24
N ALA A 979 15.00 -22.84 2.00
CA ALA A 979 14.82 -24.25 1.68
C ALA A 979 13.33 -24.68 1.62
N VAL A 980 12.44 -23.95 2.30
CA VAL A 980 10.98 -24.18 2.30
C VAL A 980 10.37 -23.90 0.93
N ILE A 981 10.97 -22.99 0.15
CA ILE A 981 10.47 -22.60 -1.17
C ILE A 981 10.40 -23.81 -2.12
N GLY A 982 11.25 -24.83 -1.93
CA GLY A 982 11.20 -26.08 -2.69
C GLY A 982 10.21 -27.14 -2.18
N ASN A 983 9.37 -26.84 -1.18
CA ASN A 983 8.47 -27.79 -0.53
C ASN A 983 6.99 -27.38 -0.69
N PRO A 984 6.25 -28.02 -1.63
CA PRO A 984 4.85 -27.69 -1.89
C PRO A 984 3.92 -27.81 -0.69
N ALA A 985 4.09 -28.84 0.15
CA ALA A 985 3.25 -29.02 1.33
C ALA A 985 3.49 -27.95 2.41
N ALA A 986 4.71 -27.41 2.46
CA ALA A 986 5.06 -26.34 3.38
C ALA A 986 4.53 -24.98 2.91
N LEU A 987 4.61 -24.72 1.60
CA LEU A 987 4.12 -23.50 0.99
C LEU A 987 2.58 -23.44 0.94
N ALA A 988 1.91 -24.57 0.71
CA ALA A 988 0.45 -24.64 0.72
C ALA A 988 -0.15 -24.29 2.09
N ASN A 989 0.61 -24.48 3.18
CA ASN A 989 0.20 -24.10 4.51
C ASN A 989 1.39 -23.68 5.38
N ILE A 990 1.87 -22.45 5.15
CA ILE A 990 3.09 -21.92 5.79
C ILE A 990 2.91 -21.82 7.30
N GLN A 991 1.73 -21.41 7.77
CA GLN A 991 1.43 -21.33 9.19
C GLN A 991 1.59 -22.68 9.90
N VAL A 992 0.85 -23.72 9.49
CA VAL A 992 0.93 -25.06 10.11
C VAL A 992 2.34 -25.64 9.97
N TRP A 993 3.01 -25.38 8.85
CA TRP A 993 4.37 -25.84 8.65
C TRP A 993 5.34 -25.20 9.64
N ALA A 994 5.27 -23.87 9.79
CA ALA A 994 6.03 -23.11 10.75
C ALA A 994 5.72 -23.59 12.19
N GLU A 995 4.46 -23.67 12.60
CA GLU A 995 4.05 -24.21 13.91
C GLU A 995 4.67 -25.60 14.21
N THR A 996 4.82 -26.44 13.18
CA THR A 996 5.34 -27.80 13.33
C THR A 996 6.87 -27.88 13.33
N HIS A 997 7.54 -27.09 12.49
CA HIS A 997 8.98 -27.26 12.20
C HIS A 997 9.85 -26.12 12.71
N SER A 998 9.24 -24.97 12.98
CA SER A 998 9.88 -23.74 13.44
C SER A 998 8.87 -22.99 14.30
N PRO A 999 8.53 -23.50 15.50
CA PRO A 999 7.52 -22.89 16.37
C PRO A 999 7.84 -21.44 16.77
N ASP A 1000 9.11 -21.03 16.60
CA ASP A 1000 9.61 -19.67 16.81
C ASP A 1000 9.69 -18.88 15.47
N ALA A 1001 8.84 -19.22 14.50
CA ALA A 1001 8.79 -18.51 13.22
C ALA A 1001 8.40 -17.05 13.45
N SER A 1002 8.98 -16.17 12.62
CA SER A 1002 8.62 -14.77 12.61
C SER A 1002 7.12 -14.59 12.38
N THR A 1003 6.56 -13.62 13.09
CA THR A 1003 5.14 -13.24 13.09
C THR A 1003 4.93 -11.90 12.37
N TYR A 1004 3.68 -11.53 12.07
CA TYR A 1004 3.41 -10.16 11.57
C TYR A 1004 3.83 -9.08 12.57
N TYR A 1005 3.69 -9.39 13.86
CA TYR A 1005 4.22 -8.57 14.93
C TYR A 1005 5.73 -8.37 14.75
N ASP A 1006 6.51 -9.44 14.50
CA ASP A 1006 7.95 -9.33 14.26
C ASP A 1006 8.30 -8.40 13.09
N ARG A 1007 7.58 -8.48 11.96
CA ARG A 1007 7.80 -7.56 10.82
C ARG A 1007 7.46 -6.12 11.19
N ALA A 1008 6.38 -5.92 11.94
CA ALA A 1008 6.01 -4.59 12.43
C ALA A 1008 7.08 -4.03 13.39
N ILE A 1009 7.65 -4.88 14.27
CA ILE A 1009 8.79 -4.51 15.13
C ILE A 1009 10.05 -4.21 14.32
N ASP A 1010 10.36 -5.00 13.29
CA ASP A 1010 11.50 -4.76 12.41
C ASP A 1010 11.38 -3.42 11.70
N LEU A 1011 10.21 -3.12 11.12
CA LEU A 1011 9.93 -1.83 10.49
C LEU A 1011 10.01 -0.68 11.52
N ALA A 1012 9.49 -0.86 12.73
CA ALA A 1012 9.56 0.13 13.80
C ALA A 1012 11.01 0.40 14.22
N CYS A 1013 11.84 -0.63 14.31
CA CYS A 1013 13.25 -0.51 14.64
C CYS A 1013 13.99 0.26 13.56
N VAL A 1014 13.72 -0.03 12.29
CA VAL A 1014 14.26 0.73 11.16
C VAL A 1014 13.84 2.20 11.23
N TYR A 1015 12.56 2.47 11.50
CA TYR A 1015 12.04 3.84 11.61
C TYR A 1015 12.71 4.62 12.73
N MET A 1016 12.82 4.03 13.93
CA MET A 1016 13.51 4.63 15.06
C MET A 1016 15.02 4.76 14.85
N ALA A 1017 15.67 3.81 14.17
CA ALA A 1017 17.08 3.93 13.81
C ALA A 1017 17.33 5.06 12.80
N THR A 1018 16.37 5.28 11.88
CA THR A 1018 16.36 6.41 10.95
C THR A 1018 16.11 7.74 11.68
N ASN A 1019 15.33 7.71 12.77
CA ASN A 1019 14.94 8.87 13.57
C ASN A 1019 15.32 8.68 15.05
N PRO A 1020 16.62 8.78 15.43
CA PRO A 1020 17.09 8.36 16.74
C PRO A 1020 16.49 9.11 17.94
N ASP A 1021 15.88 10.28 17.71
CA ASP A 1021 15.15 11.03 18.72
C ASP A 1021 13.88 10.31 19.23
N LEU A 1022 13.36 9.36 18.44
CA LEU A 1022 12.21 8.52 18.79
C LEU A 1022 12.60 7.33 19.69
N ILE A 1023 13.86 6.89 19.66
CA ILE A 1023 14.32 5.71 20.42
C ILE A 1023 14.00 5.84 21.92
N PRO A 1024 14.32 6.95 22.62
CA PRO A 1024 14.02 7.05 24.06
C PRO A 1024 12.52 7.04 24.40
N ILE A 1025 11.64 7.25 23.43
CA ILE A 1025 10.18 7.37 23.62
C ILE A 1025 9.49 6.04 23.31
N TYR A 1026 9.90 5.38 22.22
CA TYR A 1026 9.16 4.24 21.67
C TYR A 1026 9.91 2.91 21.71
N ARG A 1027 11.16 2.85 22.19
CA ARG A 1027 11.95 1.60 22.26
C ARG A 1027 11.24 0.45 22.99
N ASP A 1028 10.49 0.76 24.05
CA ASP A 1028 9.85 -0.25 24.90
C ASP A 1028 8.43 -0.61 24.40
N ASN A 1029 7.90 0.13 23.41
CA ASN A 1029 6.68 -0.17 22.65
C ASN A 1029 6.86 0.24 21.17
N PRO A 1030 7.53 -0.59 20.35
CA PRO A 1030 7.86 -0.21 18.98
C PRO A 1030 6.63 -0.05 18.06
N LEU A 1031 5.51 -0.73 18.32
CA LEU A 1031 4.27 -0.54 17.55
C LEU A 1031 3.73 0.89 17.67
N ALA A 1032 3.93 1.55 18.81
CA ALA A 1032 3.60 2.96 18.97
C ALA A 1032 4.46 3.87 18.07
N ALA A 1033 5.67 3.45 17.65
CA ALA A 1033 6.46 4.17 16.66
C ALA A 1033 5.83 4.09 15.25
N ILE A 1034 5.28 2.93 14.86
CA ILE A 1034 4.52 2.80 13.60
C ILE A 1034 3.28 3.69 13.62
N LYS A 1035 2.54 3.67 14.74
CA LYS A 1035 1.40 4.57 14.93
C LYS A 1035 1.83 6.05 14.81
N GLN A 1036 2.94 6.42 15.44
CA GLN A 1036 3.47 7.79 15.37
C GLN A 1036 3.82 8.19 13.93
N TYR A 1037 4.39 7.27 13.13
CA TYR A 1037 4.67 7.54 11.72
C TYR A 1037 3.39 7.82 10.92
N LEU A 1038 2.37 6.99 11.10
CA LEU A 1038 1.07 7.13 10.44
C LEU A 1038 0.30 8.39 10.88
N ASP A 1039 0.35 8.74 12.16
CA ASP A 1039 -0.37 9.90 12.71
C ASP A 1039 0.29 11.23 12.29
N GLU A 1040 1.62 11.32 12.37
CA GLU A 1040 2.34 12.61 12.23
C GLU A 1040 3.75 12.50 11.62
N GLY A 1041 4.43 11.35 11.69
CA GLY A 1041 5.82 11.22 11.23
C GLY A 1041 5.99 11.50 9.74
N LEU A 1042 5.15 10.89 8.90
CA LEU A 1042 5.17 11.17 7.46
C LEU A 1042 4.80 12.63 7.17
N PHE A 1043 3.78 13.18 7.85
CA PHE A 1043 3.41 14.59 7.73
C PHE A 1043 4.55 15.54 8.09
N HIS A 1044 5.45 15.14 9.00
CA HIS A 1044 6.64 15.90 9.37
C HIS A 1044 7.88 15.60 8.52
N GLY A 1045 7.74 14.78 7.47
CA GLY A 1045 8.85 14.45 6.58
C GLY A 1045 9.91 13.55 7.22
N ARG A 1046 9.53 12.71 8.20
CA ARG A 1046 10.41 11.67 8.76
C ARG A 1046 10.51 10.48 7.81
N SER A 1047 11.73 10.04 7.50
CA SER A 1047 11.97 8.87 6.64
C SER A 1047 11.62 7.60 7.40
N LEU A 1048 10.90 6.68 6.74
CA LEU A 1048 10.47 5.41 7.32
C LEU A 1048 11.60 4.37 7.31
N ASP A 1049 12.34 4.28 6.22
CA ASP A 1049 13.29 3.20 5.95
C ASP A 1049 14.71 3.66 5.54
N GLY A 1050 15.00 4.97 5.65
CA GLY A 1050 16.28 5.56 5.23
C GLY A 1050 17.52 4.92 5.86
N TRP A 1051 17.41 4.31 7.05
CA TRP A 1051 18.49 3.52 7.67
C TRP A 1051 19.02 2.41 6.76
N LEU A 1052 18.14 1.74 6.01
CA LEU A 1052 18.45 0.57 5.18
C LEU A 1052 19.34 0.90 3.99
N ARG A 1053 19.53 2.19 3.67
CA ARG A 1053 20.47 2.65 2.65
C ARG A 1053 21.94 2.39 3.03
N THR A 1054 22.23 2.32 4.33
CA THR A 1054 23.62 2.25 4.84
C THR A 1054 23.87 1.08 5.77
N SER A 1055 22.81 0.36 6.16
CA SER A 1055 22.86 -0.63 7.24
C SER A 1055 21.74 -1.66 7.09
N THR A 1056 21.66 -2.62 8.02
CA THR A 1056 20.71 -3.74 7.96
C THR A 1056 19.64 -3.64 9.04
N ILE A 1057 18.54 -4.39 8.86
CA ILE A 1057 17.48 -4.55 9.87
C ILE A 1057 18.07 -5.06 11.19
N ALA A 1058 18.97 -6.06 11.14
CA ALA A 1058 19.63 -6.60 12.33
C ALA A 1058 20.44 -5.54 13.10
N ALA A 1059 21.08 -4.61 12.38
CA ALA A 1059 21.79 -3.49 13.00
C ALA A 1059 20.83 -2.44 13.58
N ALA A 1060 19.66 -2.22 12.95
CA ALA A 1060 18.61 -1.36 13.50
C ALA A 1060 18.08 -1.93 14.83
N ARG A 1061 17.72 -3.23 14.86
CA ARG A 1061 17.35 -3.96 16.08
C ARG A 1061 18.42 -3.83 17.15
N SER A 1062 19.69 -4.06 16.78
CA SER A 1062 20.81 -3.93 17.71
C SER A 1062 20.96 -2.51 18.25
N LEU A 1063 20.69 -1.47 17.46
CA LEU A 1063 20.76 -0.08 17.92
C LEU A 1063 19.63 0.27 18.90
N VAL A 1064 18.39 -0.11 18.57
CA VAL A 1064 17.20 0.20 19.36
C VAL A 1064 17.20 -0.59 20.68
N PHE A 1065 17.62 -1.85 20.63
CA PHE A 1065 17.62 -2.76 21.78
C PHE A 1065 19.01 -2.96 22.41
N ALA A 1066 20.05 -2.19 22.03
CA ALA A 1066 21.38 -2.31 22.61
C ALA A 1066 21.38 -2.12 24.13
N GLU A 1067 21.74 -3.21 24.83
CA GLU A 1067 21.92 -3.41 26.28
C GLU A 1067 20.69 -3.14 27.17
N ILE A 1068 19.84 -4.18 27.30
CA ILE A 1068 19.09 -4.44 28.55
C ILE A 1068 20.05 -4.88 29.65
#